data_AF-K9XLV9-F1
#
_entry.id   AF-K9XLV9-F1
#
_cell.length_a   1.000
_cell.length_b   1.000
_cell.length_c   1.000
_cell.angle_alpha   90.00
_cell.angle_beta   90.00
_cell.angle_gamma   90.00
#
_symmetry.space_group_name_H-M   'P 1'
#
loop_
_entity.id
_entity.type
_entity.pdbx_description
1 polymer ?
#
loop_
_entity_poly.entity_id
_entity_poly.type
_entity_poly.pdbx_seq_one_letter_code
_entity_poly.pdbx_strand_id
1 'polypeptide(L)'
;MSNATRFDLSREEIIARYRQRIHKGNRTKLLKHELEQLALHFVDRLKLLNSPDEIEALCTAEIQLLEEGYPQATIAGNQIPLYRRLIEDAISTGTLLLTNENSHIVTWTKRNTGELGQTQEHFALDYLKYDQATYQQIRGEGTAANNSRQDNLQPVPLQRYLDTATELLASNDERHLAIAIAALTGRRHTEVISKGHFQLTHHPYLLHFQGQQKKQMGEDEAAPGFDILTLVPATQVLEGIERFRTLPAIEQLAGVDSKDPRIRVLNTRIDREVKQLFQDTGIIPVLAGKKTVSIHRLRGVYGAIAIYLFCPPTKHEHRFLQHYLGHVLDQQQTAPNSIATSHYFHYRLVNEQGQPLEGQGVLLDANALPSLNQDEVQLEPTQPLSQEESIALLESVEPVLPAEWVQVEPKQTKLTSKASSKTTPHESEPAIASSNNDSTSNDMTLAPRQHSLLRIFKDEHDRWHQVLDALCPKHNNQQEKTSALLQWVEARLGSSTQASPATKAAIPEPEMVEVNSRASIATEQTTQHDSTHQERTSVVADSAIATVVVDQARTLSWLTGRIEALEAELAKLQEQREQAIAMVKQSSQLQQEIEHLKAENRQLKQAAARFEAAKAALLGESNSTPATIPTQARSAGSAPSAPTVHDQNQVQEQTQQQQVPHTINPGPTQISGGATPKPARSGGALDRAQRIFAAICEWNQQHPQDTWAITVGLLEETFGINRKAAKEFVRKHQNLIDEHHAQIGVDNQRGHNRGKDAVALKAFVQQFNA
;
A
#
# COMPACT_ATOMS: atom_id res chain seq x y z
N MET A 1 18.79 23.92 -25.61
CA MET A 1 18.00 23.22 -26.64
C MET A 1 16.90 22.45 -25.93
N SER A 2 15.63 22.77 -26.20
CA SER A 2 14.45 22.24 -25.50
C SER A 2 14.36 20.72 -25.57
N ASN A 3 14.10 20.08 -24.42
CA ASN A 3 13.45 18.78 -24.38
C ASN A 3 12.01 18.95 -24.88
N ALA A 4 11.81 18.94 -26.19
CA ALA A 4 10.48 18.80 -26.74
C ALA A 4 9.93 17.45 -26.26
N THR A 5 8.90 17.48 -25.42
CA THR A 5 8.15 16.29 -24.98
C THR A 5 7.67 15.59 -26.24
N ARG A 6 8.38 14.52 -26.64
CA ARG A 6 8.04 13.79 -27.86
C ARG A 6 6.82 12.93 -27.54
N PHE A 7 5.66 13.35 -28.01
CA PHE A 7 4.45 12.54 -27.96
C PHE A 7 4.56 11.42 -28.99
N ASP A 8 4.47 10.17 -28.55
CA ASP A 8 4.48 9.02 -29.48
C ASP A 8 3.13 8.89 -30.21
N LEU A 9 2.05 9.41 -29.62
CA LEU A 9 0.69 9.40 -30.16
C LEU A 9 0.07 10.78 -30.00
N SER A 10 -0.72 11.20 -30.99
CA SER A 10 -1.58 12.37 -30.84
C SER A 10 -2.69 12.10 -29.82
N ARG A 11 -3.19 13.17 -29.19
CA ARG A 11 -4.32 13.10 -28.26
C ARG A 11 -5.53 12.39 -28.89
N GLU A 12 -5.85 12.71 -30.14
CA GLU A 12 -7.02 12.16 -30.83
C GLU A 12 -6.87 10.68 -31.16
N GLU A 13 -5.66 10.21 -31.47
CA GLU A 13 -5.40 8.78 -31.59
C GLU A 13 -5.58 8.04 -30.28
N ILE A 14 -5.13 8.64 -29.16
CA ILE A 14 -5.32 8.04 -27.82
C ILE A 14 -6.81 7.95 -27.48
N ILE A 15 -7.57 9.02 -27.70
CA ILE A 15 -9.03 9.06 -27.45
C ILE A 15 -9.76 8.07 -28.35
N ALA A 16 -9.42 8.00 -29.64
CA ALA A 16 -10.02 7.06 -30.57
C ALA A 16 -9.78 5.60 -30.14
N ARG A 17 -8.53 5.26 -29.74
CA ARG A 17 -8.20 3.93 -29.20
C ARG A 17 -8.96 3.64 -27.91
N TYR A 18 -9.04 4.62 -27.01
CA TYR A 18 -9.78 4.50 -25.75
C TYR A 18 -11.26 4.16 -25.99
N ARG A 19 -11.96 4.96 -26.80
CA ARG A 19 -13.36 4.73 -27.18
C ARG A 19 -13.56 3.42 -27.91
N GLN A 20 -12.65 3.05 -28.81
CA GLN A 20 -12.70 1.75 -29.49
C GLN A 20 -12.61 0.58 -28.48
N ARG A 21 -11.75 0.68 -27.46
CA ARG A 21 -11.62 -0.34 -26.41
C ARG A 21 -12.80 -0.35 -25.45
N ILE A 22 -13.44 0.79 -25.21
CA ILE A 22 -14.72 0.85 -24.49
C ILE A 22 -15.78 0.06 -25.26
N HIS A 23 -15.97 0.38 -26.54
CA HIS A 23 -16.97 -0.26 -27.41
C HIS A 23 -16.74 -1.77 -27.55
N LYS A 24 -15.48 -2.21 -27.67
CA LYS A 24 -15.11 -3.64 -27.68
C LYS A 24 -15.28 -4.36 -26.34
N GLY A 25 -15.67 -3.67 -25.27
CA GLY A 25 -15.80 -4.25 -23.93
C GLY A 25 -14.46 -4.66 -23.31
N ASN A 26 -13.33 -4.13 -23.78
CA ASN A 26 -12.01 -4.53 -23.28
C ASN A 26 -11.85 -4.20 -21.81
N ARG A 27 -11.20 -5.07 -21.04
CA ARG A 27 -10.92 -4.82 -19.61
C ARG A 27 -10.04 -3.59 -19.39
N THR A 28 -9.07 -3.36 -20.27
CA THR A 28 -8.17 -2.21 -20.22
C THR A 28 -8.62 -1.20 -21.25
N LYS A 29 -8.99 0.02 -20.81
CA LYS A 29 -9.48 1.08 -21.69
C LYS A 29 -8.33 1.95 -22.21
N LEU A 30 -7.51 2.51 -21.33
CA LEU A 30 -6.21 3.11 -21.61
C LEU A 30 -5.08 2.24 -21.07
N LEU A 31 -4.03 2.08 -21.87
CA LEU A 31 -2.74 1.58 -21.38
C LEU A 31 -2.07 2.65 -20.51
N LYS A 32 -1.14 2.24 -19.64
CA LYS A 32 -0.47 3.17 -18.73
C LYS A 32 0.22 4.33 -19.48
N HIS A 33 0.99 4.01 -20.52
CA HIS A 33 1.69 5.04 -21.31
C HIS A 33 0.72 5.96 -22.07
N GLU A 34 -0.42 5.44 -22.53
CA GLU A 34 -1.45 6.25 -23.20
C GLU A 34 -2.11 7.21 -22.21
N LEU A 35 -2.39 6.77 -20.98
CA LEU A 35 -2.92 7.64 -19.92
C LEU A 35 -1.92 8.73 -19.53
N GLU A 36 -0.63 8.38 -19.39
CA GLU A 36 0.43 9.36 -19.12
C GLU A 36 0.56 10.38 -20.26
N GLN A 37 0.54 9.94 -21.53
CA GLN A 37 0.55 10.84 -22.69
C GLN A 37 -0.72 11.71 -22.78
N LEU A 38 -1.89 11.15 -22.49
CA LEU A 38 -3.14 11.90 -22.47
C LEU A 38 -3.10 13.04 -21.44
N ALA A 39 -2.55 12.77 -20.24
CA ALA A 39 -2.34 13.76 -19.20
C ALA A 39 -1.29 14.83 -19.59
N LEU A 40 -0.22 14.44 -20.28
CA LEU A 40 0.77 15.40 -20.80
C LEU A 40 0.15 16.30 -21.89
N HIS A 41 -0.67 15.75 -22.80
CA HIS A 41 -1.44 16.54 -23.77
C HIS A 41 -2.41 17.51 -23.09
N PHE A 42 -3.00 17.11 -21.97
CA PHE A 42 -3.85 18.00 -21.16
C PHE A 42 -3.04 19.16 -20.58
N VAL A 43 -1.86 18.91 -20.01
CA VAL A 43 -0.95 19.96 -19.51
C VAL A 43 -0.52 20.90 -20.62
N ASP A 44 -0.22 20.40 -21.82
CA ASP A 44 0.14 21.24 -22.96
C ASP A 44 -0.99 22.17 -23.41
N ARG A 45 -2.25 21.71 -23.33
CA ARG A 45 -3.41 22.55 -23.60
C ARG A 45 -3.60 23.64 -22.55
N LEU A 46 -3.31 23.37 -21.28
CA LEU A 46 -3.40 24.37 -20.21
C LEU A 46 -2.47 25.57 -20.46
N LYS A 47 -1.31 25.37 -21.10
CA LYS A 47 -0.37 26.45 -21.43
C LYS A 47 -0.96 27.55 -22.32
N LEU A 48 -2.02 27.22 -23.05
CA LEU A 48 -2.68 28.13 -23.99
C LEU A 48 -3.88 28.85 -23.37
N LEU A 49 -4.25 28.51 -22.13
CA LEU A 49 -5.45 29.03 -21.47
C LEU A 49 -5.05 29.97 -20.34
N ASN A 50 -5.69 31.14 -20.30
CA ASN A 50 -5.51 32.15 -19.26
C ASN A 50 -6.84 32.58 -18.62
N SER A 51 -7.95 31.96 -18.98
CA SER A 51 -9.26 32.25 -18.38
C SER A 51 -9.66 31.14 -17.40
N PRO A 52 -10.09 31.48 -16.17
CA PRO A 52 -10.60 30.50 -15.21
C PRO A 52 -11.71 29.62 -15.78
N ASP A 53 -12.67 30.23 -16.50
CA ASP A 53 -13.82 29.53 -17.09
C ASP A 53 -13.39 28.52 -18.17
N GLU A 54 -12.39 28.88 -18.99
CA GLU A 54 -11.86 27.97 -20.03
C GLU A 54 -11.07 26.82 -19.41
N ILE A 55 -10.35 27.08 -18.32
CA ILE A 55 -9.61 26.05 -17.57
C ILE A 55 -10.61 25.09 -16.88
N GLU A 56 -11.67 25.61 -16.26
CA GLU A 56 -12.73 24.81 -15.66
C GLU A 56 -13.44 23.94 -16.71
N ALA A 57 -13.79 24.51 -17.85
CA ALA A 57 -14.40 23.78 -18.96
C ALA A 57 -13.49 22.66 -19.47
N LEU A 58 -12.18 22.91 -19.57
CA LEU A 58 -11.20 21.89 -19.96
C LEU A 58 -11.08 20.77 -18.92
N CYS A 59 -11.01 21.10 -17.63
CA CYS A 59 -10.99 20.12 -16.54
C CYS A 59 -12.24 19.24 -16.54
N THR A 60 -13.41 19.86 -16.70
CA THR A 60 -14.71 19.18 -16.76
C THR A 60 -14.79 18.23 -17.94
N ALA A 61 -14.39 18.68 -19.14
CA ALA A 61 -14.36 17.85 -20.33
C ALA A 61 -13.40 16.66 -20.20
N GLU A 62 -12.26 16.83 -19.52
CA GLU A 62 -11.30 15.76 -19.27
C GLU A 62 -11.87 14.70 -18.29
N ILE A 63 -12.55 15.13 -17.23
CA ILE A 63 -13.23 14.21 -16.30
C ILE A 63 -14.31 13.42 -17.04
N GLN A 64 -15.17 14.09 -17.80
CA GLN A 64 -16.23 13.46 -18.60
C GLN A 64 -15.67 12.44 -19.60
N LEU A 65 -14.56 12.78 -20.26
CA LEU A 65 -13.86 11.84 -21.15
C LEU A 65 -13.45 10.57 -20.39
N LEU A 66 -12.87 10.69 -19.20
CA LEU A 66 -12.43 9.53 -18.41
C LEU A 66 -13.62 8.71 -17.87
N GLU A 67 -14.75 9.34 -17.59
CA GLU A 67 -16.00 8.68 -17.15
C GLU A 67 -16.63 7.79 -18.23
N GLU A 68 -16.32 8.01 -19.53
CA GLU A 68 -16.79 7.14 -20.63
C GLU A 68 -16.36 5.67 -20.45
N GLY A 69 -15.28 5.40 -19.71
CA GLY A 69 -14.69 4.06 -19.59
C GLY A 69 -14.24 3.65 -18.20
N TYR A 70 -14.23 4.56 -17.22
CA TYR A 70 -13.79 4.27 -15.86
C TYR A 70 -14.85 4.67 -14.81
N PRO A 71 -15.04 3.87 -13.74
CA PRO A 71 -15.86 4.29 -12.61
C PRO A 71 -15.25 5.51 -11.90
N GLN A 72 -16.09 6.38 -11.36
CA GLN A 72 -15.68 7.59 -10.64
C GLN A 72 -14.66 7.32 -9.53
N ALA A 73 -14.85 6.24 -8.75
CA ALA A 73 -13.90 5.83 -7.71
C ALA A 73 -12.48 5.54 -8.27
N THR A 74 -12.40 5.00 -9.49
CA THR A 74 -11.11 4.76 -10.16
C THR A 74 -10.49 6.09 -10.55
N ILE A 75 -11.25 6.97 -11.20
CA ILE A 75 -10.82 8.30 -11.66
C ILE A 75 -10.31 9.15 -10.49
N ALA A 76 -11.11 9.23 -9.43
CA ALA A 76 -10.80 9.96 -8.21
C ALA A 76 -9.53 9.44 -7.52
N GLY A 77 -9.34 8.11 -7.49
CA GLY A 77 -8.24 7.48 -6.76
C GLY A 77 -6.93 7.35 -7.54
N ASN A 78 -6.95 7.31 -8.87
CA ASN A 78 -5.77 7.00 -9.69
C ASN A 78 -5.51 8.02 -10.79
N GLN A 79 -6.50 8.34 -11.63
CA GLN A 79 -6.31 9.20 -12.80
C GLN A 79 -6.11 10.66 -12.40
N ILE A 80 -7.03 11.25 -11.61
CA ILE A 80 -6.92 12.64 -11.17
C ILE A 80 -5.58 12.90 -10.44
N PRO A 81 -5.14 12.06 -9.48
CA PRO A 81 -3.83 12.21 -8.85
C PRO A 81 -2.64 12.19 -9.84
N LEU A 82 -2.72 11.39 -10.91
CA LEU A 82 -1.69 11.39 -11.95
C LEU A 82 -1.64 12.74 -12.69
N TYR A 83 -2.79 13.25 -13.11
CA TYR A 83 -2.88 14.53 -13.82
C TYR A 83 -2.39 15.68 -12.94
N ARG A 84 -2.88 15.76 -11.70
CA ARG A 84 -2.48 16.79 -10.73
C ARG A 84 -0.96 16.81 -10.52
N ARG A 85 -0.36 15.62 -10.31
CA ARG A 85 1.09 15.50 -10.20
C ARG A 85 1.82 16.02 -11.44
N LEU A 86 1.33 15.71 -12.65
CA LEU A 86 1.96 16.20 -13.87
C LEU A 86 1.78 17.73 -14.07
N ILE A 87 0.70 18.30 -13.56
CA ILE A 87 0.52 19.77 -13.49
C ILE A 87 1.53 20.36 -12.51
N GLU A 88 1.66 19.80 -11.29
CA GLU A 88 2.64 20.22 -10.29
C GLU A 88 4.09 20.11 -10.80
N ASP A 89 4.43 19.00 -11.49
CA ASP A 89 5.71 18.80 -12.15
C ASP A 89 5.93 19.85 -13.26
N ALA A 90 4.90 20.21 -14.02
CA ALA A 90 5.01 21.24 -15.06
C ALA A 90 5.18 22.66 -14.50
N ILE A 91 4.53 22.97 -13.37
CA ILE A 91 4.69 24.23 -12.65
C ILE A 91 6.11 24.34 -12.08
N SER A 92 6.56 23.32 -11.35
CA SER A 92 7.89 23.32 -10.71
C SER A 92 9.04 23.38 -11.71
N THR A 93 8.87 22.79 -12.90
CA THR A 93 9.86 22.89 -13.99
C THR A 93 9.77 24.17 -14.82
N GLY A 94 8.82 25.06 -14.52
CA GLY A 94 8.56 26.29 -15.28
C GLY A 94 7.98 26.03 -16.68
N THR A 95 7.54 24.81 -16.96
CA THR A 95 6.92 24.42 -18.23
C THR A 95 5.49 24.97 -18.34
N LEU A 96 4.79 25.09 -17.21
CA LEU A 96 3.51 25.77 -17.07
C LEU A 96 3.72 27.00 -16.18
N LEU A 97 3.69 28.19 -16.77
CA LEU A 97 3.91 29.45 -16.05
C LEU A 97 2.65 29.86 -15.30
N LEU A 98 2.81 30.23 -14.03
CA LEU A 98 1.73 30.82 -13.24
C LEU A 98 1.64 32.31 -13.53
N THR A 99 0.44 32.78 -13.89
CA THR A 99 0.10 34.18 -14.10
C THR A 99 -1.10 34.55 -13.24
N ASN A 100 -1.35 35.84 -13.05
CA ASN A 100 -2.51 36.28 -12.28
C ASN A 100 -3.85 35.87 -12.92
N GLU A 101 -3.86 35.55 -14.22
CA GLU A 101 -5.08 35.13 -14.92
C GLU A 101 -5.33 33.61 -14.83
N ASN A 102 -4.28 32.78 -14.77
CA ASN A 102 -4.39 31.31 -14.76
C ASN A 102 -4.20 30.66 -13.37
N SER A 103 -3.95 31.46 -12.35
CA SER A 103 -3.67 31.00 -10.99
C SER A 103 -4.32 31.89 -9.93
N HIS A 104 -4.39 31.38 -8.70
CA HIS A 104 -4.89 32.11 -7.54
C HIS A 104 -4.05 31.79 -6.30
N ILE A 105 -4.20 32.62 -5.26
CA ILE A 105 -3.48 32.43 -3.99
C ILE A 105 -4.32 31.52 -3.10
N VAL A 106 -3.74 30.37 -2.73
CA VAL A 106 -4.29 29.43 -1.76
C VAL A 106 -3.64 29.69 -0.41
N THR A 107 -4.45 29.97 0.60
CA THR A 107 -4.01 30.01 1.99
C THR A 107 -4.08 28.61 2.60
N TRP A 108 -2.99 28.14 3.17
CA TRP A 108 -2.91 26.87 3.88
C TRP A 108 -2.46 27.04 5.32
N THR A 109 -2.79 26.05 6.15
CA THR A 109 -2.33 25.95 7.54
C THR A 109 -1.60 24.63 7.71
N LYS A 110 -0.32 24.66 8.10
CA LYS A 110 0.42 23.43 8.43
C LYS A 110 -0.26 22.76 9.62
N ARG A 111 -0.72 21.52 9.44
CA ARG A 111 -1.45 20.78 10.48
C ARG A 111 -0.69 20.58 11.78
N ASN A 112 0.64 20.50 11.72
CA ASN A 112 1.47 20.18 12.88
C ASN A 112 1.87 21.43 13.67
N THR A 113 2.05 22.56 13.00
CA THR A 113 2.56 23.81 13.62
C THR A 113 1.50 24.90 13.73
N GLY A 114 0.36 24.77 13.04
CA GLY A 114 -0.64 25.84 12.93
C GLY A 114 -0.17 27.03 12.08
N GLU A 115 1.03 26.94 11.49
CA GLU A 115 1.62 28.00 10.68
C GLU A 115 0.78 28.25 9.42
N LEU A 116 0.42 29.51 9.21
CA LEU A 116 -0.26 29.96 8.01
C LEU A 116 0.75 30.22 6.91
N GLY A 117 0.46 29.74 5.71
CA GLY A 117 1.23 30.01 4.51
C GLY A 117 0.34 30.32 3.33
N GLN A 118 0.95 30.85 2.29
CA GLN A 118 0.29 31.14 1.02
C GLN A 118 1.11 30.54 -0.11
N THR A 119 0.43 29.88 -1.04
CA THR A 119 1.01 29.38 -2.29
C THR A 119 0.16 29.84 -3.46
N GLN A 120 0.81 30.20 -4.55
CA GLN A 120 0.12 30.47 -5.82
C GLN A 120 -0.12 29.14 -6.54
N GLU A 121 -1.36 28.81 -6.83
CA GLU A 121 -1.75 27.54 -7.47
C GLU A 121 -2.52 27.78 -8.77
N HIS A 122 -2.24 26.96 -9.79
CA HIS A 122 -2.95 27.00 -11.07
C HIS A 122 -4.41 26.55 -10.89
N PHE A 123 -5.38 27.23 -11.51
CA PHE A 123 -6.82 26.92 -11.38
C PHE A 123 -7.19 25.47 -11.69
N ALA A 124 -6.47 24.82 -12.60
CA ALA A 124 -6.66 23.40 -12.92
C ALA A 124 -6.49 22.47 -11.69
N LEU A 125 -5.65 22.83 -10.70
CA LEU A 125 -5.52 22.08 -9.45
C LEU A 125 -6.74 22.23 -8.54
N ASP A 126 -7.65 23.17 -8.83
CA ASP A 126 -8.91 23.29 -8.14
C ASP A 126 -10.07 22.66 -8.90
N TYR A 127 -10.12 22.82 -10.21
CA TYR A 127 -11.22 22.28 -11.02
C TYR A 127 -11.06 20.80 -11.36
N LEU A 128 -9.83 20.26 -11.37
CA LEU A 128 -9.58 18.84 -11.65
C LEU A 128 -9.77 17.97 -10.38
N LYS A 129 -10.98 17.99 -9.84
CA LYS A 129 -11.44 17.15 -8.73
C LYS A 129 -12.96 16.97 -8.82
N TYR A 130 -13.50 15.93 -8.20
CA TYR A 130 -14.95 15.83 -8.04
C TYR A 130 -15.43 16.78 -6.93
N ASP A 131 -16.74 17.04 -6.91
CA ASP A 131 -17.36 17.76 -5.81
C ASP A 131 -17.29 16.96 -4.49
N GLN A 132 -17.54 17.65 -3.38
CA GLN A 132 -17.47 17.06 -2.05
C GLN A 132 -18.47 15.91 -1.87
N ALA A 133 -19.67 16.03 -2.47
CA ALA A 133 -20.73 15.02 -2.39
C ALA A 133 -20.29 13.70 -3.06
N THR A 134 -19.70 13.77 -4.26
CA THR A 134 -19.19 12.59 -4.97
C THR A 134 -18.06 11.93 -4.19
N TYR A 135 -17.11 12.70 -3.62
CA TYR A 135 -16.07 12.12 -2.76
C TYR A 135 -16.63 11.49 -1.47
N GLN A 136 -17.69 12.06 -0.89
CA GLN A 136 -18.39 11.45 0.24
C GLN A 136 -19.07 10.15 -0.15
N GLN A 137 -19.75 10.10 -1.31
CA GLN A 137 -20.36 8.88 -1.82
C GLN A 137 -19.32 7.78 -2.05
N ILE A 138 -18.24 8.07 -2.80
CA ILE A 138 -17.15 7.11 -3.07
C ILE A 138 -16.57 6.55 -1.75
N ARG A 139 -16.36 7.42 -0.75
CA ARG A 139 -15.89 6.99 0.58
C ARG A 139 -16.94 6.15 1.30
N GLY A 140 -18.22 6.53 1.24
CA GLY A 140 -19.33 5.79 1.82
C GLY A 140 -19.44 4.36 1.29
N GLU A 141 -19.35 4.19 -0.04
CA GLU A 141 -19.32 2.87 -0.69
C GLU A 141 -18.12 2.03 -0.24
N GLY A 142 -16.93 2.66 -0.16
CA GLY A 142 -15.71 2.02 0.32
C GLY A 142 -15.83 1.54 1.77
N THR A 143 -16.40 2.38 2.63
CA THR A 143 -16.68 2.08 4.05
C THR A 143 -17.71 0.97 4.18
N ALA A 144 -18.84 1.05 3.47
CA ALA A 144 -19.87 0.01 3.49
C ALA A 144 -19.32 -1.36 3.05
N ALA A 145 -18.52 -1.39 1.98
CA ALA A 145 -17.86 -2.61 1.53
C ALA A 145 -16.80 -3.13 2.53
N ASN A 146 -16.19 -2.24 3.32
CA ASN A 146 -15.29 -2.64 4.40
C ASN A 146 -16.07 -3.25 5.57
N ASN A 147 -17.11 -2.58 6.04
CA ASN A 147 -17.96 -3.03 7.14
C ASN A 147 -18.55 -4.41 6.82
N SER A 148 -19.10 -4.60 5.62
CA SER A 148 -19.59 -5.90 5.17
C SER A 148 -18.53 -7.00 5.24
N ARG A 149 -17.24 -6.70 4.99
CA ARG A 149 -16.15 -7.69 5.15
C ARG A 149 -15.78 -7.95 6.61
N GLN A 150 -15.93 -6.96 7.50
CA GLN A 150 -15.72 -7.12 8.93
C GLN A 150 -16.85 -7.94 9.57
N ASP A 151 -18.08 -7.79 9.08
CA ASP A 151 -19.23 -8.59 9.52
C ASP A 151 -19.16 -10.04 9.01
N ASN A 152 -18.39 -10.29 7.94
CA ASN A 152 -18.26 -11.60 7.29
C ASN A 152 -16.80 -12.10 7.26
N LEU A 153 -16.21 -12.23 8.45
CA LEU A 153 -14.82 -12.65 8.62
C LEU A 153 -14.54 -14.00 7.95
N GLN A 154 -13.46 -14.04 7.17
CA GLN A 154 -13.05 -15.25 6.45
C GLN A 154 -12.14 -16.15 7.30
N PRO A 155 -12.38 -17.48 7.32
CA PRO A 155 -11.57 -18.39 8.12
C PRO A 155 -10.17 -18.59 7.53
N VAL A 156 -9.15 -18.64 8.39
CA VAL A 156 -7.76 -18.95 8.02
C VAL A 156 -7.22 -20.02 8.98
N PRO A 157 -6.76 -21.19 8.47
CA PRO A 157 -6.16 -22.22 9.30
C PRO A 157 -4.78 -21.77 9.81
N LEU A 158 -4.66 -21.55 11.12
CA LEU A 158 -3.48 -20.93 11.75
C LEU A 158 -2.20 -21.72 11.45
N GLN A 159 -2.19 -23.02 11.78
CA GLN A 159 -0.99 -23.84 11.68
C GLN A 159 -0.49 -23.93 10.24
N ARG A 160 -1.39 -24.24 9.30
CA ARG A 160 -1.06 -24.37 7.88
C ARG A 160 -0.52 -23.06 7.28
N TYR A 161 -1.03 -21.90 7.73
CA TYR A 161 -0.48 -20.60 7.33
C TYR A 161 0.95 -20.41 7.85
N LEU A 162 1.20 -20.68 9.13
CA LEU A 162 2.53 -20.54 9.73
C LEU A 162 3.55 -21.51 9.14
N ASP A 163 3.16 -22.77 8.93
CA ASP A 163 4.03 -23.79 8.31
C ASP A 163 4.44 -23.36 6.90
N THR A 164 3.47 -22.92 6.08
CA THR A 164 3.74 -22.42 4.73
C THR A 164 4.67 -21.21 4.76
N ALA A 165 4.40 -20.22 5.64
CA ALA A 165 5.25 -19.04 5.74
C ALA A 165 6.69 -19.39 6.19
N THR A 166 6.84 -20.38 7.08
CA THR A 166 8.14 -20.83 7.61
C THR A 166 8.92 -21.61 6.55
N GLU A 167 8.25 -22.49 5.80
CA GLU A 167 8.85 -23.20 4.67
C GLU A 167 9.36 -22.21 3.60
N LEU A 168 8.56 -21.19 3.27
CA LEU A 168 8.96 -20.15 2.33
C LEU A 168 10.13 -19.30 2.85
N LEU A 169 10.24 -19.09 4.17
CA LEU A 169 11.36 -18.37 4.79
C LEU A 169 12.69 -19.14 4.68
N ALA A 170 12.63 -20.47 4.62
CA ALA A 170 13.78 -21.34 4.39
C ALA A 170 14.16 -21.47 2.90
N SER A 171 13.38 -20.89 1.99
CA SER A 171 13.64 -20.93 0.56
C SER A 171 14.80 -20.01 0.15
N ASN A 172 15.42 -20.31 -1.00
CA ASN A 172 16.40 -19.43 -1.65
C ASN A 172 15.80 -18.64 -2.83
N ASP A 173 14.48 -18.72 -3.03
CA ASP A 173 13.78 -17.94 -4.06
C ASP A 173 13.40 -16.56 -3.53
N GLU A 174 13.72 -15.51 -4.28
CA GLU A 174 13.47 -14.13 -3.85
C GLU A 174 11.98 -13.83 -3.64
N ARG A 175 11.08 -14.50 -4.39
CA ARG A 175 9.63 -14.27 -4.27
C ARG A 175 9.11 -14.95 -3.01
N HIS A 176 9.56 -16.17 -2.73
CA HIS A 176 9.18 -16.90 -1.53
C HIS A 176 9.62 -16.17 -0.26
N LEU A 177 10.88 -15.70 -0.22
CA LEU A 177 11.39 -14.92 0.91
C LEU A 177 10.61 -13.61 1.09
N ALA A 178 10.35 -12.86 0.02
CA ALA A 178 9.56 -11.63 0.11
C ALA A 178 8.14 -11.88 0.68
N ILE A 179 7.51 -12.99 0.28
CA ILE A 179 6.20 -13.42 0.78
C ILE A 179 6.28 -13.81 2.26
N ALA A 180 7.24 -14.65 2.63
CA ALA A 180 7.43 -15.12 4.00
C ALA A 180 7.67 -13.95 4.96
N ILE A 181 8.59 -13.05 4.61
CA ILE A 181 8.92 -11.88 5.44
C ILE A 181 7.68 -10.99 5.60
N ALA A 182 6.94 -10.70 4.53
CA ALA A 182 5.70 -9.92 4.61
C ALA A 182 4.62 -10.60 5.46
N ALA A 183 4.47 -11.93 5.34
CA ALA A 183 3.52 -12.74 6.09
C ALA A 183 3.81 -12.78 7.58
N LEU A 184 5.09 -12.84 7.96
CA LEU A 184 5.56 -13.03 9.34
C LEU A 184 5.79 -11.73 10.10
N THR A 185 5.99 -10.61 9.42
CA THR A 185 6.23 -9.28 10.03
C THR A 185 5.07 -8.29 9.85
N GLY A 186 4.12 -8.65 8.98
CA GLY A 186 3.06 -7.78 8.55
C GLY A 186 3.54 -6.54 7.78
N ARG A 187 4.83 -6.40 7.42
CA ARG A 187 5.34 -5.23 6.68
C ARG A 187 4.82 -5.20 5.25
N ARG A 188 4.73 -3.99 4.66
CA ARG A 188 4.39 -3.87 3.24
C ARG A 188 5.52 -4.47 2.41
N HIS A 189 5.17 -5.18 1.35
CA HIS A 189 6.15 -5.83 0.48
C HIS A 189 7.23 -4.87 -0.06
N THR A 190 6.91 -3.61 -0.33
CA THR A 190 7.88 -2.59 -0.74
C THR A 190 8.81 -2.15 0.40
N GLU A 191 8.34 -2.15 1.65
CA GLU A 191 9.20 -1.98 2.84
C GLU A 191 10.18 -3.15 2.92
N VAL A 192 9.68 -4.39 2.78
CA VAL A 192 10.50 -5.61 2.75
C VAL A 192 11.55 -5.57 1.62
N ILE A 193 11.15 -5.21 0.40
CA ILE A 193 12.03 -5.27 -0.79
C ILE A 193 13.07 -4.16 -0.81
N SER A 194 12.75 -2.91 -0.43
CA SER A 194 13.57 -1.76 -0.83
C SER A 194 13.92 -0.75 0.27
N LYS A 195 13.07 -0.57 1.29
CA LYS A 195 13.21 0.56 2.25
C LYS A 195 13.42 0.17 3.72
N GLY A 196 13.01 -1.03 4.10
CA GLY A 196 12.95 -1.49 5.48
C GLY A 196 14.29 -1.92 6.04
N HIS A 197 14.64 -1.39 7.21
CA HIS A 197 15.76 -1.84 8.02
C HIS A 197 15.23 -2.56 9.26
N PHE A 198 15.86 -3.68 9.61
CA PHE A 198 15.43 -4.57 10.68
C PHE A 198 16.61 -4.89 11.59
N GLN A 199 16.39 -4.84 12.90
CA GLN A 199 17.39 -5.19 13.90
C GLN A 199 16.75 -6.05 15.00
N LEU A 200 17.54 -6.94 15.62
CA LEU A 200 17.08 -7.69 16.78
C LEU A 200 16.81 -6.76 17.95
N THR A 201 15.77 -7.08 18.70
CA THR A 201 15.57 -6.54 20.05
C THR A 201 15.97 -7.60 21.08
N HIS A 202 15.87 -7.28 22.37
CA HIS A 202 16.04 -8.27 23.43
C HIS A 202 14.89 -9.28 23.51
N HIS A 203 13.74 -9.00 22.91
CA HIS A 203 12.57 -9.87 22.99
C HIS A 203 12.54 -10.87 21.82
N PRO A 204 12.26 -12.17 22.07
CA PRO A 204 12.39 -13.24 21.08
C PRO A 204 11.45 -13.11 19.87
N TYR A 205 10.40 -12.28 19.95
CA TYR A 205 9.42 -12.05 18.87
C TYR A 205 9.31 -10.58 18.45
N LEU A 206 10.29 -9.73 18.78
CA LEU A 206 10.30 -8.33 18.34
C LEU A 206 11.54 -8.03 17.49
N LEU A 207 11.30 -7.30 16.40
CA LEU A 207 12.32 -6.65 15.59
C LEU A 207 12.14 -5.14 15.70
N HIS A 208 13.24 -4.39 15.77
CA HIS A 208 13.20 -2.95 15.58
C HIS A 208 13.15 -2.67 14.07
N PHE A 209 12.19 -1.86 13.62
CA PHE A 209 11.95 -1.57 12.21
C PHE A 209 12.02 -0.08 11.90
N GLN A 210 12.73 0.28 10.83
CA GLN A 210 12.81 1.63 10.26
C GLN A 210 12.46 1.62 8.77
N GLY A 211 12.00 2.77 8.25
CA GLY A 211 11.61 2.91 6.83
C GLY A 211 10.12 2.72 6.54
N GLN A 212 9.26 3.10 7.49
CA GLN A 212 7.80 3.03 7.34
C GLN A 212 7.31 3.86 6.14
N GLN A 213 6.58 3.23 5.21
CA GLN A 213 6.03 3.93 4.05
C GLN A 213 4.72 4.67 4.38
N LYS A 214 4.44 5.72 3.60
CA LYS A 214 3.27 6.61 3.73
C LYS A 214 3.23 7.44 5.02
N LYS A 215 4.39 7.71 5.59
CA LYS A 215 4.59 8.84 6.51
C LYS A 215 5.51 9.83 5.83
N GLN A 216 5.02 11.05 5.62
CA GLN A 216 5.84 12.20 5.29
C GLN A 216 6.10 12.90 6.63
N MET A 217 7.35 12.88 7.09
CA MET A 217 7.81 13.66 8.25
C MET A 217 8.74 14.71 7.66
N GLY A 218 8.27 15.95 7.50
CA GLY A 218 9.05 17.03 6.86
C GLY A 218 9.67 16.65 5.51
N GLU A 219 10.52 17.51 4.96
CA GLU A 219 11.37 17.15 3.80
C GLU A 219 12.66 16.41 4.23
N ASP A 220 13.04 16.50 5.52
CA ASP A 220 14.35 16.04 6.03
C ASP A 220 14.29 15.03 7.20
N GLU A 221 13.12 14.63 7.69
CA GLU A 221 13.03 13.70 8.82
C GLU A 221 12.67 12.28 8.38
N ALA A 222 13.56 11.33 8.66
CA ALA A 222 13.23 9.91 8.53
C ALA A 222 12.15 9.55 9.57
N ALA A 223 11.12 8.80 9.15
CA ALA A 223 10.11 8.31 10.10
C ALA A 223 10.79 7.52 11.23
N PRO A 224 10.44 7.77 12.50
CA PRO A 224 11.09 7.13 13.63
C PRO A 224 10.96 5.61 13.56
N GLY A 225 12.01 4.92 14.00
CA GLY A 225 11.99 3.47 14.15
C GLY A 225 11.06 3.04 15.27
N PHE A 226 10.50 1.85 15.16
CA PHE A 226 9.61 1.28 16.17
C PHE A 226 9.65 -0.25 16.13
N ASP A 227 9.26 -0.86 17.24
CA ASP A 227 9.29 -2.31 17.37
C ASP A 227 8.06 -2.95 16.72
N ILE A 228 8.30 -4.06 16.02
CA ILE A 228 7.28 -4.84 15.32
C ILE A 228 7.30 -6.30 15.79
N LEU A 229 6.12 -6.92 15.85
CA LEU A 229 5.98 -8.33 16.16
C LEU A 229 6.35 -9.21 14.97
N THR A 230 7.01 -10.33 15.26
CA THR A 230 7.19 -11.46 14.35
C THR A 230 6.33 -12.64 14.79
N LEU A 231 5.75 -13.38 13.84
CA LEU A 231 4.90 -14.55 14.13
C LEU A 231 5.69 -15.82 14.46
N VAL A 232 6.99 -15.80 14.20
CA VAL A 232 7.98 -16.83 14.56
C VAL A 232 9.18 -16.13 15.21
N PRO A 233 10.15 -16.83 15.83
CA PRO A 233 11.29 -16.19 16.49
C PRO A 233 11.98 -15.14 15.60
N ALA A 234 12.23 -13.96 16.16
CA ALA A 234 12.76 -12.79 15.47
C ALA A 234 14.13 -13.08 14.83
N THR A 235 14.95 -13.92 15.46
CA THR A 235 16.22 -14.42 14.93
C THR A 235 16.03 -15.15 13.59
N GLN A 236 15.07 -16.07 13.53
CA GLN A 236 14.77 -16.82 12.31
C GLN A 236 14.29 -15.90 11.18
N VAL A 237 13.45 -14.91 11.50
CA VAL A 237 12.99 -13.91 10.53
C VAL A 237 14.15 -13.06 10.03
N LEU A 238 15.01 -12.57 10.94
CA LEU A 238 16.15 -11.73 10.56
C LEU A 238 17.14 -12.47 9.67
N GLU A 239 17.47 -13.73 9.97
CA GLU A 239 18.30 -14.55 9.09
C GLU A 239 17.70 -14.67 7.68
N GLY A 240 16.37 -14.82 7.59
CA GLY A 240 15.66 -14.83 6.31
C GLY A 240 15.75 -13.49 5.58
N ILE A 241 15.67 -12.37 6.30
CA ILE A 241 15.84 -11.02 5.76
C ILE A 241 17.27 -10.81 5.25
N GLU A 242 18.28 -11.21 6.02
CA GLU A 242 19.69 -11.10 5.62
C GLU A 242 19.97 -11.92 4.37
N ARG A 243 19.50 -13.18 4.29
CA ARG A 243 19.56 -13.99 3.06
C ARG A 243 18.85 -13.32 1.90
N PHE A 244 17.66 -12.76 2.13
CA PHE A 244 16.90 -12.08 1.09
C PHE A 244 17.65 -10.86 0.52
N ARG A 245 18.34 -10.09 1.39
CA ARG A 245 19.12 -8.91 0.99
C ARG A 245 20.37 -9.23 0.18
N THR A 246 20.95 -10.42 0.36
CA THR A 246 22.14 -10.85 -0.40
C THR A 246 21.82 -11.45 -1.77
N LEU A 247 20.54 -11.65 -2.10
CA LEU A 247 20.16 -12.12 -3.44
C LEU A 247 20.43 -11.03 -4.49
N PRO A 248 21.15 -11.33 -5.59
CA PRO A 248 21.53 -10.32 -6.59
C PRO A 248 20.35 -9.53 -7.17
N ALA A 249 19.20 -10.18 -7.32
CA ALA A 249 17.98 -9.54 -7.83
C ALA A 249 17.38 -8.51 -6.86
N ILE A 250 17.67 -8.64 -5.56
CA ILE A 250 17.14 -7.78 -4.49
C ILE A 250 18.13 -6.69 -4.10
N GLU A 251 19.43 -7.01 -4.08
CA GLU A 251 20.51 -6.05 -3.83
C GLU A 251 20.41 -4.84 -4.77
N GLN A 252 20.14 -5.09 -6.06
CA GLN A 252 19.96 -4.05 -7.09
C GLN A 252 18.70 -3.18 -6.90
N LEU A 253 17.81 -3.56 -5.98
CA LEU A 253 16.55 -2.86 -5.66
C LEU A 253 16.60 -2.13 -4.32
N ALA A 254 17.72 -2.17 -3.60
CA ALA A 254 17.90 -1.41 -2.37
C ALA A 254 17.75 0.10 -2.63
N GLY A 255 16.95 0.79 -1.83
CA GLY A 255 16.69 2.24 -1.97
C GLY A 255 15.86 2.65 -3.19
N VAL A 256 15.53 1.72 -4.08
CA VAL A 256 14.75 2.00 -5.29
C VAL A 256 13.30 2.38 -4.94
N ASP A 257 12.75 3.38 -5.62
CA ASP A 257 11.38 3.80 -5.35
C ASP A 257 10.34 2.75 -5.77
N SER A 258 9.27 2.64 -4.99
CA SER A 258 8.14 1.73 -5.23
C SER A 258 7.49 1.83 -6.62
N LYS A 259 7.64 2.97 -7.31
CA LYS A 259 7.12 3.20 -8.66
C LYS A 259 8.04 2.66 -9.76
N ASP A 260 9.28 2.26 -9.44
CA ASP A 260 10.25 1.72 -10.40
C ASP A 260 9.67 0.48 -11.13
N PRO A 261 9.81 0.41 -12.47
CA PRO A 261 9.34 -0.74 -13.25
C PRO A 261 9.83 -2.10 -12.75
N ARG A 262 11.06 -2.19 -12.24
CA ARG A 262 11.66 -3.43 -11.74
C ARG A 262 10.92 -3.95 -10.51
N ILE A 263 10.62 -3.06 -9.56
CA ILE A 263 9.81 -3.39 -8.37
C ILE A 263 8.41 -3.83 -8.80
N ARG A 264 7.79 -3.14 -9.75
CA ARG A 264 6.44 -3.51 -10.24
C ARG A 264 6.38 -4.89 -10.88
N VAL A 265 7.38 -5.23 -11.70
CA VAL A 265 7.49 -6.56 -12.33
C VAL A 265 7.66 -7.63 -11.26
N LEU A 266 8.52 -7.41 -10.28
CA LEU A 266 8.72 -8.32 -9.16
C LEU A 266 7.42 -8.50 -8.35
N ASN A 267 6.72 -7.42 -8.00
CA ASN A 267 5.45 -7.47 -7.28
C ASN A 267 4.38 -8.27 -8.02
N THR A 268 4.32 -8.13 -9.35
CA THR A 268 3.38 -8.91 -10.18
C THR A 268 3.67 -10.41 -10.11
N ARG A 269 4.95 -10.80 -10.07
CA ARG A 269 5.37 -12.19 -9.90
C ARG A 269 5.04 -12.69 -8.50
N ILE A 270 5.35 -11.88 -7.47
CA ILE A 270 5.02 -12.17 -6.07
C ILE A 270 3.51 -12.41 -5.90
N ASP A 271 2.64 -11.53 -6.41
CA ASP A 271 1.19 -11.72 -6.29
C ASP A 271 0.70 -13.00 -6.98
N ARG A 272 1.35 -13.42 -8.06
CA ARG A 272 1.06 -14.70 -8.71
C ARG A 272 1.45 -15.88 -7.82
N GLU A 273 2.61 -15.83 -7.17
CA GLU A 273 3.04 -16.87 -6.22
C GLU A 273 2.15 -16.88 -4.98
N VAL A 274 1.75 -15.72 -4.43
CA VAL A 274 0.79 -15.63 -3.31
C VAL A 274 -0.52 -16.33 -3.67
N LYS A 275 -1.03 -16.11 -4.89
CA LYS A 275 -2.22 -16.81 -5.36
C LYS A 275 -2.00 -18.34 -5.33
N GLN A 276 -0.90 -18.82 -5.89
CA GLN A 276 -0.62 -20.26 -5.96
C GLN A 276 -0.45 -20.90 -4.57
N LEU A 277 0.30 -20.22 -3.69
CA LEU A 277 0.72 -20.76 -2.40
C LEU A 277 -0.36 -20.63 -1.31
N PHE A 278 -1.19 -19.57 -1.35
CA PHE A 278 -2.18 -19.30 -0.31
C PHE A 278 -3.64 -19.37 -0.76
N GLN A 279 -3.95 -18.88 -1.98
CA GLN A 279 -5.33 -18.89 -2.47
C GLN A 279 -5.71 -20.26 -3.02
N ASP A 280 -4.93 -20.78 -3.98
CA ASP A 280 -5.25 -22.01 -4.71
C ASP A 280 -5.12 -23.24 -3.79
N THR A 281 -4.36 -23.14 -2.69
CA THR A 281 -4.26 -24.13 -1.62
C THR A 281 -5.41 -24.07 -0.60
N GLY A 282 -6.24 -23.02 -0.65
CA GLY A 282 -7.34 -22.79 0.28
C GLY A 282 -6.94 -22.31 1.67
N ILE A 283 -5.71 -21.83 1.86
CA ILE A 283 -5.25 -21.27 3.16
C ILE A 283 -5.89 -19.90 3.39
N ILE A 284 -5.97 -19.05 2.35
CA ILE A 284 -6.53 -17.71 2.45
C ILE A 284 -7.70 -17.56 1.49
N PRO A 285 -8.92 -17.34 1.99
CA PRO A 285 -10.09 -17.09 1.14
C PRO A 285 -9.99 -15.74 0.42
N VAL A 286 -10.57 -15.66 -0.78
CA VAL A 286 -10.71 -14.39 -1.49
C VAL A 286 -11.84 -13.58 -0.85
N LEU A 287 -11.53 -12.37 -0.38
CA LEU A 287 -12.51 -11.48 0.22
C LEU A 287 -13.56 -11.01 -0.81
N ALA A 288 -14.79 -10.78 -0.34
CA ALA A 288 -15.88 -10.23 -1.14
C ALA A 288 -15.47 -8.92 -1.87
N GLY A 289 -15.81 -8.84 -3.16
CA GLY A 289 -15.43 -7.74 -4.04
C GLY A 289 -13.97 -7.75 -4.49
N LYS A 290 -13.19 -8.78 -4.17
CA LYS A 290 -11.81 -8.98 -4.66
C LYS A 290 -11.75 -10.16 -5.63
N LYS A 291 -10.77 -10.11 -6.54
CA LYS A 291 -10.58 -11.14 -7.58
C LYS A 291 -9.55 -12.20 -7.17
N THR A 292 -8.56 -11.80 -6.37
CA THR A 292 -7.46 -12.66 -5.93
C THR A 292 -6.95 -12.23 -4.56
N VAL A 293 -6.23 -13.14 -3.88
CA VAL A 293 -5.39 -12.83 -2.73
C VAL A 293 -4.09 -12.18 -3.24
N SER A 294 -3.84 -10.95 -2.83
CA SER A 294 -2.58 -10.23 -3.08
C SER A 294 -1.67 -10.30 -1.85
N ILE A 295 -0.37 -10.06 -1.99
CA ILE A 295 0.56 -10.00 -0.86
C ILE A 295 0.12 -9.03 0.24
N HIS A 296 -0.55 -7.92 -0.12
CA HIS A 296 -1.06 -6.96 0.87
C HIS A 296 -2.10 -7.58 1.82
N ARG A 297 -2.79 -8.66 1.43
CA ARG A 297 -3.78 -9.33 2.27
C ARG A 297 -3.15 -10.17 3.37
N LEU A 298 -1.89 -10.59 3.20
CA LEU A 298 -1.13 -11.28 4.24
C LEU A 298 -0.96 -10.39 5.48
N ARG A 299 -0.92 -9.06 5.31
CA ARG A 299 -0.89 -8.11 6.44
C ARG A 299 -2.16 -8.14 7.29
N GLY A 300 -3.32 -8.44 6.70
CA GLY A 300 -4.57 -8.64 7.44
C GLY A 300 -4.59 -9.96 8.21
N VAL A 301 -4.09 -11.03 7.59
CA VAL A 301 -3.93 -12.33 8.26
C VAL A 301 -2.92 -12.23 9.41
N TYR A 302 -1.77 -11.59 9.18
CA TYR A 302 -0.81 -11.24 10.21
C TYR A 302 -1.48 -10.52 11.39
N GLY A 303 -2.36 -9.55 11.13
CA GLY A 303 -3.07 -8.83 12.18
C GLY A 303 -3.90 -9.76 13.07
N ALA A 304 -4.69 -10.65 12.46
CA ALA A 304 -5.48 -11.65 13.20
C ALA A 304 -4.59 -12.58 14.04
N ILE A 305 -3.47 -13.07 13.47
CA ILE A 305 -2.54 -13.95 14.18
C ILE A 305 -1.82 -13.21 15.31
N ALA A 306 -1.33 -11.99 15.08
CA ALA A 306 -0.66 -11.19 16.10
C ALA A 306 -1.58 -10.88 17.28
N ILE A 307 -2.86 -10.63 17.03
CA ILE A 307 -3.86 -10.45 18.09
C ILE A 307 -4.01 -11.74 18.91
N TYR A 308 -4.25 -12.86 18.24
CA TYR A 308 -4.40 -14.15 18.90
C TYR A 308 -3.18 -14.54 19.73
N LEU A 309 -1.98 -14.34 19.20
CA LEU A 309 -0.73 -14.73 19.87
C LEU A 309 -0.32 -13.75 20.99
N PHE A 310 -0.50 -12.44 20.80
CA PHE A 310 0.21 -11.45 21.61
C PHE A 310 -0.66 -10.31 22.16
N CYS A 311 -1.93 -10.15 21.77
CA CYS A 311 -2.76 -9.09 22.32
C CYS A 311 -3.19 -9.42 23.76
N PRO A 312 -2.88 -8.58 24.76
CA PRO A 312 -3.39 -8.81 26.11
C PRO A 312 -4.91 -8.76 26.14
N PRO A 313 -5.60 -9.61 26.93
CA PRO A 313 -7.06 -9.62 27.02
C PRO A 313 -7.63 -8.31 27.59
N THR A 314 -6.80 -7.50 28.25
CA THR A 314 -7.14 -6.17 28.78
C THR A 314 -7.03 -5.05 27.75
N LYS A 315 -6.54 -5.33 26.53
CA LYS A 315 -6.26 -4.33 25.51
C LYS A 315 -7.14 -4.52 24.28
N HIS A 316 -7.68 -3.41 23.77
CA HIS A 316 -8.49 -3.43 22.56
C HIS A 316 -7.64 -3.77 21.32
N GLU A 317 -8.08 -4.74 20.52
CA GLU A 317 -7.38 -5.27 19.33
C GLU A 317 -6.96 -4.17 18.34
N HIS A 318 -7.87 -3.23 18.03
CA HIS A 318 -7.58 -2.09 17.15
C HIS A 318 -6.41 -1.23 17.64
N ARG A 319 -6.35 -0.94 18.94
CA ARG A 319 -5.28 -0.15 19.56
C ARG A 319 -3.96 -0.92 19.57
N PHE A 320 -4.03 -2.22 19.81
CA PHE A 320 -2.89 -3.11 19.73
C PHE A 320 -2.30 -3.16 18.31
N LEU A 321 -3.14 -3.46 17.32
CA LEU A 321 -2.69 -3.66 15.94
C LEU A 321 -2.20 -2.36 15.30
N GLN A 322 -2.85 -1.22 15.54
CA GLN A 322 -2.43 0.06 14.92
C GLN A 322 -1.01 0.48 15.30
N HIS A 323 -0.57 0.13 16.53
CA HIS A 323 0.80 0.39 17.00
C HIS A 323 1.79 -0.43 16.18
N TYR A 324 1.63 -1.76 16.17
CA TYR A 324 2.55 -2.63 15.43
C TYR A 324 2.48 -2.46 13.92
N LEU A 325 1.36 -1.98 13.36
CA LEU A 325 1.27 -1.61 11.94
C LEU A 325 1.88 -0.22 11.63
N GLY A 326 2.35 0.53 12.63
CA GLY A 326 2.99 1.84 12.44
C GLY A 326 2.02 2.94 11.99
N HIS A 327 0.72 2.78 12.26
CA HIS A 327 -0.28 3.82 11.95
C HIS A 327 -0.23 4.98 12.95
N VAL A 328 0.19 4.70 14.18
CA VAL A 328 0.49 5.68 15.23
C VAL A 328 1.90 5.34 15.71
N LEU A 329 2.87 6.22 15.44
CA LEU A 329 4.28 6.00 15.84
C LEU A 329 4.65 6.85 17.05
N ASP A 330 4.01 8.02 17.18
CA ASP A 330 4.19 8.82 18.38
C ASP A 330 3.43 8.15 19.52
N GLN A 331 4.04 8.09 20.70
CA GLN A 331 3.46 7.61 21.95
C GLN A 331 2.29 8.48 22.44
N GLN A 332 1.57 9.14 21.53
CA GLN A 332 0.36 9.88 21.83
C GLN A 332 -0.74 8.88 22.18
N GLN A 333 -0.85 8.54 23.46
CA GLN A 333 -1.99 7.83 24.03
C GLN A 333 -3.33 8.51 23.67
N THR A 334 -3.29 9.82 23.39
CA THR A 334 -4.41 10.66 22.96
C THR A 334 -4.75 10.55 21.47
N ALA A 335 -3.90 9.95 20.63
CA ALA A 335 -4.17 9.85 19.20
C ALA A 335 -5.45 9.06 18.95
N PRO A 336 -6.33 9.48 18.01
CA PRO A 336 -7.53 8.72 17.68
C PRO A 336 -7.17 7.37 17.04
N ASN A 337 -8.13 6.46 17.06
CA ASN A 337 -8.02 5.18 16.34
C ASN A 337 -7.84 5.44 14.84
N SER A 338 -6.77 4.90 14.25
CA SER A 338 -6.52 5.07 12.82
C SER A 338 -7.53 4.27 12.00
N ILE A 339 -8.35 4.96 11.20
CA ILE A 339 -9.32 4.37 10.26
C ILE A 339 -8.63 3.36 9.34
N ALA A 340 -7.37 3.58 8.98
CA ALA A 340 -6.59 2.67 8.13
C ALA A 340 -6.44 1.27 8.74
N THR A 341 -6.45 1.14 10.07
CA THR A 341 -6.33 -0.16 10.75
C THR A 341 -7.58 -1.04 10.54
N SER A 342 -8.76 -0.44 10.40
CA SER A 342 -10.02 -1.17 10.16
C SER A 342 -9.97 -2.06 8.90
N HIS A 343 -9.13 -1.71 7.92
CA HIS A 343 -8.97 -2.47 6.68
C HIS A 343 -8.17 -3.77 6.82
N TYR A 344 -7.73 -4.14 8.03
CA TYR A 344 -6.99 -5.36 8.30
C TYR A 344 -7.78 -6.40 9.11
N PHE A 345 -9.00 -6.08 9.55
CA PHE A 345 -9.87 -6.96 10.33
C PHE A 345 -10.85 -7.74 9.44
N HIS A 346 -10.34 -8.60 8.54
CA HIS A 346 -11.18 -9.35 7.59
C HIS A 346 -11.13 -10.87 7.78
N TYR A 347 -10.37 -11.36 8.75
CA TYR A 347 -10.11 -12.78 8.94
C TYR A 347 -10.36 -13.20 10.38
N ARG A 348 -10.78 -14.46 10.55
CA ARG A 348 -10.83 -15.18 11.82
C ARG A 348 -9.96 -16.42 11.72
N LEU A 349 -9.33 -16.82 12.82
CA LEU A 349 -8.46 -17.99 12.83
C LEU A 349 -9.26 -19.25 13.12
N VAL A 350 -8.87 -20.36 12.52
CA VAL A 350 -9.43 -21.67 12.78
C VAL A 350 -8.33 -22.71 13.03
N ASN A 351 -8.67 -23.75 13.79
CA ASN A 351 -7.81 -24.93 13.95
C ASN A 351 -7.84 -25.82 12.69
N GLU A 352 -7.12 -26.94 12.73
CA GLU A 352 -7.07 -27.90 11.61
C GLU A 352 -8.44 -28.52 11.27
N GLN A 353 -9.34 -28.58 12.26
CA GLN A 353 -10.70 -29.08 12.12
C GLN A 353 -11.68 -28.00 11.62
N GLY A 354 -11.19 -26.78 11.37
CA GLY A 354 -12.01 -25.65 10.90
C GLY A 354 -12.83 -24.95 11.99
N GLN A 355 -12.62 -25.30 13.26
CA GLN A 355 -13.28 -24.65 14.38
C GLN A 355 -12.59 -23.33 14.72
N PRO A 356 -13.34 -22.27 15.08
CA PRO A 356 -12.77 -20.99 15.47
C PRO A 356 -11.78 -21.13 16.63
N LEU A 357 -10.64 -20.45 16.54
CA LEU A 357 -9.75 -20.27 17.68
C LEU A 357 -10.25 -19.08 18.51
N GLU A 358 -10.44 -19.31 19.81
CA GLU A 358 -10.87 -18.31 20.77
C GLU A 358 -9.68 -17.86 21.65
N GLY A 359 -9.75 -16.62 22.13
CA GLY A 359 -8.74 -16.05 23.02
C GLY A 359 -7.83 -15.02 22.35
N GLN A 360 -7.04 -14.33 23.20
CA GLN A 360 -6.06 -13.33 22.82
C GLN A 360 -4.82 -13.51 23.69
N GLY A 361 -3.64 -13.28 23.14
CA GLY A 361 -2.40 -13.28 23.91
C GLY A 361 -1.91 -14.66 24.35
N VAL A 362 -2.19 -15.72 23.58
CA VAL A 362 -1.87 -17.11 23.99
C VAL A 362 -0.36 -17.38 24.21
N LEU A 363 0.53 -16.49 23.72
CA LEU A 363 1.97 -16.58 23.95
C LEU A 363 2.49 -15.61 25.02
N LEU A 364 1.64 -14.80 25.66
CA LEU A 364 2.08 -13.80 26.64
C LEU A 364 2.65 -14.40 27.92
N ASP A 365 2.14 -15.55 28.39
CA ASP A 365 2.61 -16.18 29.63
C ASP A 365 4.09 -16.59 29.54
N ALA A 366 4.55 -16.99 28.36
CA ALA A 366 5.94 -17.36 28.10
C ALA A 366 6.78 -16.20 27.53
N ASN A 367 6.14 -15.20 26.91
CA ASN A 367 6.79 -14.12 26.17
C ASN A 367 6.05 -12.79 26.40
N ALA A 368 6.11 -12.30 27.64
CA ALA A 368 5.48 -11.04 28.00
C ALA A 368 6.08 -9.90 27.15
N LEU A 369 5.22 -9.16 26.46
CA LEU A 369 5.64 -8.02 25.65
C LEU A 369 6.13 -6.87 26.54
N PRO A 370 7.17 -6.13 26.12
CA PRO A 370 7.54 -4.86 26.75
C PRO A 370 6.33 -3.91 26.82
N SER A 371 6.24 -3.16 27.91
CA SER A 371 5.24 -2.10 28.03
C SER A 371 5.42 -1.10 26.88
N LEU A 372 4.35 -0.82 26.14
CA LEU A 372 4.37 0.19 25.08
C LEU A 372 4.46 1.63 25.61
N ASN A 373 4.41 1.81 26.93
CA ASN A 373 4.48 3.09 27.63
C ASN A 373 5.87 3.34 28.24
N GLN A 374 6.95 2.84 27.62
CA GLN A 374 8.28 3.26 28.07
C GLN A 374 8.47 4.73 27.70
N ASP A 375 8.19 5.60 28.68
CA ASP A 375 8.90 6.85 28.86
C ASP A 375 10.39 6.57 28.66
N GLU A 376 11.10 7.47 27.96
CA GLU A 376 12.56 7.50 27.96
C GLU A 376 13.05 7.52 29.41
N VAL A 377 13.36 6.35 29.96
CA VAL A 377 14.34 6.26 31.03
C VAL A 377 15.63 6.67 30.37
N GLN A 378 16.03 7.90 30.68
CA GLN A 378 17.33 8.49 30.41
C GLN A 378 18.39 7.38 30.38
N LEU A 379 19.08 7.26 29.25
CA LEU A 379 20.37 6.58 29.20
C LEU A 379 21.26 7.29 30.23
N GLU A 380 21.42 6.67 31.40
CA GLU A 380 22.47 6.99 32.36
C GLU A 380 23.80 7.04 31.57
N PRO A 381 24.52 8.17 31.59
CA PRO A 381 25.76 8.30 30.85
C PRO A 381 26.75 7.27 31.41
N THR A 382 27.13 6.29 30.60
CA THR A 382 28.21 5.38 30.95
C THR A 382 29.49 6.22 31.04
N GLN A 383 29.91 6.54 32.26
CA GLN A 383 31.20 7.15 32.51
C GLN A 383 32.31 6.21 32.01
N PRO A 384 33.37 6.73 31.37
CA PRO A 384 34.48 5.91 30.92
C PRO A 384 35.25 5.40 32.13
N LEU A 385 35.38 4.07 32.23
CA LEU A 385 36.29 3.42 33.18
C LEU A 385 37.74 3.72 32.78
N SER A 386 38.39 4.58 33.55
CA SER A 386 39.83 4.78 33.53
C SER A 386 40.56 3.49 33.91
N GLN A 387 41.40 3.02 33.00
CA GLN A 387 42.47 2.08 33.30
C GLN A 387 43.59 2.85 33.99
N GLU A 388 43.93 2.50 35.22
CA GLU A 388 45.30 2.40 35.74
C GLU A 388 45.33 1.98 37.23
N GLU A 389 46.31 1.11 37.52
CA GLU A 389 46.93 0.82 38.81
C GLU A 389 46.14 0.10 39.93
N SER A 390 46.35 -1.22 40.02
CA SER A 390 47.12 -1.85 41.12
C SER A 390 46.95 -3.39 41.08
N ILE A 391 47.94 -4.17 40.60
CA ILE A 391 49.17 -4.65 41.28
C ILE A 391 49.06 -6.13 41.71
N ALA A 392 49.99 -6.91 41.13
CA ALA A 392 50.81 -7.99 41.70
C ALA A 392 50.45 -9.49 41.56
N LEU A 393 51.40 -10.13 40.87
CA LEU A 393 52.13 -11.37 41.21
C LEU A 393 51.63 -12.71 40.63
N LEU A 394 52.19 -13.11 39.49
CA LEU A 394 53.33 -14.05 39.47
C LEU A 394 53.90 -14.18 38.05
N GLU A 395 55.17 -13.81 37.95
CA GLU A 395 56.05 -13.82 36.79
C GLU A 395 57.04 -14.99 36.95
N SER A 396 57.36 -15.69 35.86
CA SER A 396 58.70 -16.25 35.58
C SER A 396 58.70 -17.03 34.26
N VAL A 397 59.08 -16.38 33.15
CA VAL A 397 59.72 -17.05 32.00
C VAL A 397 60.78 -16.12 31.40
N GLU A 398 61.98 -16.66 31.26
CA GLU A 398 63.22 -16.09 30.72
C GLU A 398 63.24 -16.18 29.16
N PRO A 399 63.98 -15.30 28.43
CA PRO A 399 63.69 -14.97 27.04
C PRO A 399 64.53 -15.74 26.01
N VAL A 400 63.99 -15.90 24.78
CA VAL A 400 64.76 -16.35 23.60
C VAL A 400 64.43 -15.48 22.37
N LEU A 401 65.49 -15.14 21.63
CA LEU A 401 65.63 -14.24 20.47
C LEU A 401 64.89 -14.69 19.18
N PRO A 402 64.75 -13.79 18.17
CA PRO A 402 63.85 -13.98 17.03
C PRO A 402 64.52 -14.67 15.84
N ALA A 403 63.74 -15.46 15.08
CA ALA A 403 64.15 -16.03 13.80
C ALA A 403 63.14 -15.74 12.68
N GLU A 404 63.67 -15.03 11.67
CA GLU A 404 63.45 -15.05 10.22
C GLU A 404 62.12 -15.46 9.58
N TRP A 405 61.73 -14.62 8.61
CA TRP A 405 60.62 -14.77 7.70
C TRP A 405 61.01 -15.70 6.53
N VAL A 406 60.21 -16.73 6.30
CA VAL A 406 60.33 -17.63 5.14
C VAL A 406 59.34 -17.20 4.06
N GLN A 407 59.87 -16.74 2.92
CA GLN A 407 59.15 -16.65 1.65
C GLN A 407 59.09 -18.04 0.98
N VAL A 408 57.93 -18.40 0.43
CA VAL A 408 57.77 -19.58 -0.42
C VAL A 408 57.34 -19.13 -1.83
N GLU A 409 58.18 -19.47 -2.79
CA GLU A 409 58.10 -19.15 -4.23
C GLU A 409 57.36 -20.28 -5.00
N PRO A 410 56.54 -19.96 -6.03
CA PRO A 410 55.86 -20.97 -6.84
C PRO A 410 56.72 -21.46 -8.03
N LYS A 411 56.80 -22.78 -8.19
CA LYS A 411 57.54 -23.49 -9.24
C LYS A 411 56.99 -23.27 -10.65
N GLN A 412 57.89 -22.86 -11.55
CA GLN A 412 57.74 -22.93 -13.01
C GLN A 412 57.94 -24.37 -13.51
N THR A 413 57.20 -24.78 -14.54
CA THR A 413 57.49 -25.99 -15.34
C THR A 413 57.58 -25.58 -16.80
N LYS A 414 58.73 -25.84 -17.45
CA LYS A 414 59.05 -25.45 -18.83
C LYS A 414 59.28 -26.70 -19.70
N LEU A 415 58.85 -26.56 -20.95
CA LEU A 415 58.84 -27.53 -22.06
C LEU A 415 60.19 -28.18 -22.39
N THR A 416 60.11 -29.39 -22.96
CA THR A 416 61.06 -29.92 -23.94
C THR A 416 60.32 -30.41 -25.20
N SER A 417 60.94 -30.18 -26.36
CA SER A 417 60.45 -30.36 -27.72
C SER A 417 60.98 -31.64 -28.39
N LYS A 418 60.22 -32.27 -29.31
CA LYS A 418 60.76 -32.93 -30.53
C LYS A 418 59.70 -33.31 -31.59
N ALA A 419 59.94 -32.76 -32.80
CA ALA A 419 59.65 -33.13 -34.20
C ALA A 419 58.74 -34.33 -34.60
N SER A 420 57.85 -34.18 -35.61
CA SER A 420 58.14 -34.32 -37.06
C SER A 420 56.87 -34.66 -37.90
N SER A 421 56.68 -33.95 -39.04
CA SER A 421 56.05 -34.35 -40.35
C SER A 421 54.65 -35.02 -40.40
N LYS A 422 53.71 -34.69 -41.31
CA LYS A 422 53.86 -34.64 -42.78
C LYS A 422 52.56 -34.13 -43.48
N THR A 423 52.74 -33.44 -44.62
CA THR A 423 51.90 -33.36 -45.87
C THR A 423 50.73 -32.36 -46.04
N THR A 424 50.90 -31.58 -47.12
CA THR A 424 50.15 -30.55 -47.90
C THR A 424 49.12 -31.16 -48.91
N PRO A 425 48.58 -30.44 -49.94
CA PRO A 425 47.84 -29.15 -50.04
C PRO A 425 46.63 -29.17 -51.06
N HIS A 426 45.92 -28.06 -51.27
CA HIS A 426 45.49 -27.46 -52.57
C HIS A 426 44.78 -26.11 -52.29
N GLU A 427 45.31 -24.95 -52.76
CA GLU A 427 45.00 -24.25 -54.04
C GLU A 427 43.54 -23.74 -54.14
N SER A 428 43.17 -22.53 -54.58
CA SER A 428 43.85 -21.32 -55.12
C SER A 428 42.82 -20.16 -55.16
N GLU A 429 43.34 -18.93 -55.19
CA GLU A 429 42.77 -17.65 -55.66
C GLU A 429 42.14 -17.71 -57.09
N PRO A 430 41.60 -16.63 -57.75
CA PRO A 430 41.65 -15.18 -57.45
C PRO A 430 40.38 -14.33 -57.73
N ALA A 431 40.56 -13.04 -57.42
CA ALA A 431 39.76 -11.84 -57.63
C ALA A 431 39.39 -11.48 -59.08
N ILE A 432 38.34 -10.64 -59.25
CA ILE A 432 38.28 -9.53 -60.23
C ILE A 432 37.61 -8.31 -59.59
N ALA A 433 38.17 -7.15 -59.94
CA ALA A 433 37.98 -5.83 -59.37
C ALA A 433 36.98 -4.92 -60.14
N SER A 434 36.70 -3.79 -59.48
CA SER A 434 36.71 -2.42 -60.03
C SER A 434 35.40 -1.67 -60.26
N SER A 435 35.35 -0.51 -59.56
CA SER A 435 35.11 0.86 -60.09
C SER A 435 33.65 1.31 -60.23
N ASN A 436 33.23 2.54 -59.89
CA ASN A 436 33.76 3.73 -59.19
C ASN A 436 32.59 4.75 -59.08
N ASN A 437 32.82 5.82 -58.30
CA ASN A 437 32.15 7.14 -58.27
C ASN A 437 30.93 7.31 -57.34
N ASP A 438 30.75 8.40 -56.60
CA ASP A 438 31.61 9.52 -56.18
C ASP A 438 30.87 10.33 -55.08
N SER A 439 31.64 10.87 -54.13
CA SER A 439 31.45 12.10 -53.32
C SER A 439 30.09 12.48 -52.67
N THR A 440 30.09 12.53 -51.33
CA THR A 440 30.22 13.81 -50.59
C THR A 440 30.49 13.59 -49.10
N SER A 441 31.51 14.29 -48.60
CA SER A 441 31.99 14.25 -47.23
C SER A 441 31.13 15.12 -46.30
N ASN A 442 30.92 14.69 -45.06
CA ASN A 442 31.02 15.59 -43.91
C ASN A 442 31.36 14.79 -42.65
N ASP A 443 32.58 15.03 -42.20
CA ASP A 443 33.16 14.60 -40.94
C ASP A 443 32.67 15.54 -39.83
N MET A 444 31.94 15.01 -38.85
CA MET A 444 31.80 15.64 -37.54
C MET A 444 31.93 14.58 -36.46
N THR A 445 33.07 14.66 -35.80
CA THR A 445 33.45 14.02 -34.55
C THR A 445 32.32 14.06 -33.51
N LEU A 446 31.86 12.87 -33.13
CA LEU A 446 30.94 12.65 -32.01
C LEU A 446 31.65 12.94 -30.68
N ALA A 447 31.26 14.03 -30.02
CA ALA A 447 31.56 14.26 -28.60
C ALA A 447 30.57 13.47 -27.71
N PRO A 448 31.02 12.94 -26.55
CA PRO A 448 30.16 12.13 -25.69
C PRO A 448 29.18 13.01 -24.89
N ARG A 449 27.90 12.62 -24.92
CA ARG A 449 26.87 13.11 -23.99
C ARG A 449 26.88 12.28 -22.72
N GLN A 450 26.82 12.94 -21.56
CA GLN A 450 25.86 12.72 -20.46
C GLN A 450 26.23 13.68 -19.30
N HIS A 451 25.37 14.64 -18.99
CA HIS A 451 25.49 15.43 -17.77
C HIS A 451 24.88 14.62 -16.63
N SER A 452 25.72 14.10 -15.73
CA SER A 452 25.30 13.42 -14.51
C SER A 452 24.73 14.43 -13.51
N LEU A 453 23.74 14.00 -12.70
CA LEU A 453 23.15 14.77 -11.59
C LEU A 453 24.21 15.38 -10.65
N LEU A 454 25.37 14.73 -10.52
CA LEU A 454 26.53 15.22 -9.78
C LEU A 454 27.04 16.59 -10.26
N ARG A 455 26.82 16.96 -11.53
CA ARG A 455 27.25 18.26 -12.07
C ARG A 455 26.28 19.38 -11.71
N ILE A 456 24.97 19.10 -11.63
CA ILE A 456 23.95 20.07 -11.20
C ILE A 456 24.16 20.44 -9.72
N PHE A 457 24.39 19.44 -8.85
CA PHE A 457 24.73 19.69 -7.44
C PHE A 457 26.04 20.45 -7.28
N LYS A 458 27.01 20.23 -8.17
CA LYS A 458 28.26 20.99 -8.18
C LYS A 458 28.05 22.45 -8.60
N ASP A 459 27.25 22.68 -9.64
CA ASP A 459 26.98 24.04 -10.13
C ASP A 459 26.18 24.86 -9.09
N GLU A 460 25.23 24.25 -8.37
CA GLU A 460 24.50 24.90 -7.27
C GLU A 460 25.36 25.13 -6.03
N HIS A 461 26.21 24.16 -5.67
CA HIS A 461 27.19 24.30 -4.61
C HIS A 461 28.17 25.44 -4.90
N ASP A 462 28.73 25.50 -6.12
CA ASP A 462 29.68 26.52 -6.53
C ASP A 462 29.03 27.91 -6.61
N ARG A 463 27.75 27.99 -6.99
CA ARG A 463 26.95 29.22 -6.94
C ARG A 463 26.70 29.68 -5.50
N TRP A 464 26.44 28.76 -4.57
CA TRP A 464 26.31 29.08 -3.14
C TRP A 464 27.62 29.59 -2.54
N HIS A 465 28.75 29.02 -2.93
CA HIS A 465 30.08 29.53 -2.55
C HIS A 465 30.31 30.95 -3.04
N GLN A 466 29.95 31.27 -4.28
CA GLN A 466 30.05 32.65 -4.80
C GLN A 466 29.19 33.65 -4.02
N VAL A 467 28.00 33.24 -3.58
CA VAL A 467 27.13 34.10 -2.75
C VAL A 467 27.74 34.33 -1.36
N LEU A 468 28.28 33.28 -0.74
CA LEU A 468 28.96 33.39 0.56
C LEU A 468 30.25 34.24 0.47
N ASP A 469 30.99 34.13 -0.63
CA ASP A 469 32.17 34.95 -0.91
C ASP A 469 31.82 36.43 -1.09
N ALA A 470 30.70 36.72 -1.75
CA ALA A 470 30.23 38.09 -1.94
C ALA A 470 29.69 38.73 -0.65
N LEU A 471 29.00 37.96 0.19
CA LEU A 471 28.39 38.46 1.44
C LEU A 471 29.38 38.52 2.60
N CYS A 472 30.36 37.62 2.64
CA CYS A 472 31.29 37.46 3.75
C CYS A 472 32.76 37.34 3.27
N PRO A 473 33.31 38.34 2.55
CA PRO A 473 34.64 38.24 1.92
C PRO A 473 35.81 38.20 2.91
N LYS A 474 35.57 38.47 4.19
CA LYS A 474 36.61 38.57 5.24
C LYS A 474 36.95 37.24 5.91
N HIS A 475 36.22 36.17 5.61
CA HIS A 475 36.41 34.86 6.24
C HIS A 475 37.07 33.88 5.26
N ASN A 476 37.95 33.01 5.77
CA ASN A 476 38.80 32.18 4.91
C ASN A 476 38.28 30.75 4.73
N ASN A 477 37.29 30.33 5.51
CA ASN A 477 36.64 29.03 5.33
C ASN A 477 35.11 29.16 5.29
N GLN A 478 34.45 28.16 4.71
CA GLN A 478 33.00 28.16 4.47
C GLN A 478 32.19 28.18 5.77
N GLN A 479 32.69 27.53 6.83
CA GLN A 479 32.00 27.46 8.11
C GLN A 479 31.92 28.83 8.79
N GLU A 480 33.00 29.61 8.75
CA GLU A 480 33.04 31.00 9.22
C GLU A 480 32.13 31.91 8.39
N LYS A 481 32.12 31.75 7.05
CA LYS A 481 31.21 32.52 6.17
C LYS A 481 29.74 32.25 6.48
N THR A 482 29.41 30.98 6.72
CA THR A 482 28.05 30.56 7.05
C THR A 482 27.63 31.07 8.43
N SER A 483 28.51 30.97 9.43
CA SER A 483 28.28 31.53 10.77
C SER A 483 28.11 33.06 10.75
N ALA A 484 28.91 33.77 9.94
CA ALA A 484 28.80 35.21 9.80
C ALA A 484 27.48 35.63 9.12
N LEU A 485 27.03 34.87 8.13
CA LEU A 485 25.72 35.09 7.49
C LEU A 485 24.57 34.90 8.50
N LEU A 486 24.61 33.84 9.31
CA LEU A 486 23.60 33.58 10.33
C LEU A 486 23.55 34.69 11.39
N GLN A 487 24.71 35.14 11.88
CA GLN A 487 24.79 36.28 12.81
C GLN A 487 24.25 37.57 12.20
N TRP A 488 24.49 37.81 10.91
CA TRP A 488 23.94 38.97 10.21
C TRP A 488 22.42 38.91 10.08
N VAL A 489 21.85 37.73 9.81
CA VAL A 489 20.39 37.52 9.77
C VAL A 489 19.78 37.71 11.17
N GLU A 490 20.39 37.15 12.21
CA GLU A 490 19.95 37.30 13.60
C GLU A 490 19.98 38.75 14.07
N ALA A 491 21.03 39.51 13.74
CA ALA A 491 21.13 40.94 14.05
C ALA A 491 20.04 41.77 13.34
N ARG A 492 19.64 41.37 12.13
CA ARG A 492 18.59 42.04 11.35
C ARG A 492 17.19 41.72 11.85
N LEU A 493 16.99 40.52 12.41
CA LEU A 493 15.75 40.13 13.07
C LEU A 493 15.63 40.75 14.47
N GLY A 494 16.74 40.89 15.20
CA GLY A 494 16.76 41.50 16.54
C GLY A 494 16.59 43.03 16.56
N SER A 495 16.94 43.72 15.46
CA SER A 495 16.83 45.18 15.36
C SER A 495 15.42 45.70 15.05
N SER A 496 14.45 44.82 14.77
CA SER A 496 13.05 45.21 14.51
C SER A 496 12.21 45.44 15.77
N THR A 497 12.77 45.22 16.98
CA THR A 497 11.97 45.15 18.23
C THR A 497 12.22 46.32 19.20
N GLN A 498 12.89 47.39 18.79
CA GLN A 498 13.03 48.58 19.62
C GLN A 498 12.56 49.86 18.92
N ALA A 499 11.28 50.19 19.11
CA ALA A 499 10.77 51.55 19.05
C ALA A 499 10.09 51.89 20.38
N SER A 500 10.51 53.01 20.97
CA SER A 500 10.27 53.46 22.36
C SER A 500 8.84 53.96 22.66
N PRO A 501 8.50 54.18 23.94
CA PRO A 501 7.14 54.42 24.42
C PRO A 501 6.74 55.91 24.57
N ALA A 502 5.42 56.12 24.44
CA ALA A 502 4.55 57.10 25.09
C ALA A 502 4.75 58.63 24.90
N THR A 503 3.71 59.27 24.36
CA THR A 503 3.23 60.56 24.87
C THR A 503 1.69 60.57 24.88
N LYS A 504 1.11 60.72 26.08
CA LYS A 504 -0.33 60.83 26.33
C LYS A 504 -0.85 62.19 25.86
N ALA A 505 -1.95 62.20 25.10
CA ALA A 505 -2.92 63.30 25.07
C ALA A 505 -4.32 62.74 24.77
N ALA A 506 -5.31 63.22 25.53
CA ALA A 506 -6.72 62.81 25.52
C ALA A 506 -7.52 63.45 24.37
N ILE A 507 -8.84 63.16 24.33
CA ILE A 507 -9.99 63.82 23.62
C ILE A 507 -10.69 62.85 22.61
N PRO A 508 -12.04 62.84 22.46
CA PRO A 508 -13.06 62.21 23.31
C PRO A 508 -13.97 61.22 22.52
N GLU A 509 -14.96 60.60 23.18
CA GLU A 509 -16.02 59.81 22.53
C GLU A 509 -16.93 60.67 21.62
N PRO A 510 -17.44 60.11 20.51
CA PRO A 510 -18.66 60.60 19.88
C PRO A 510 -19.80 59.57 20.00
N GLU A 511 -20.75 59.93 20.86
CA GLU A 511 -22.19 60.03 20.63
C GLU A 511 -22.79 59.27 19.42
N MET A 512 -23.62 58.28 19.74
CA MET A 512 -24.51 57.58 18.81
C MET A 512 -25.64 58.51 18.32
N VAL A 513 -25.87 58.52 17.00
CA VAL A 513 -27.11 59.05 16.41
C VAL A 513 -27.67 58.04 15.41
N GLU A 514 -28.78 57.42 15.78
CA GLU A 514 -29.70 56.71 14.88
C GLU A 514 -30.45 57.73 14.02
N VAL A 515 -30.55 57.52 12.69
CA VAL A 515 -31.65 58.08 11.90
C VAL A 515 -32.17 57.09 10.86
N ASN A 516 -33.50 56.99 10.88
CA ASN A 516 -34.41 56.13 10.15
C ASN A 516 -34.42 56.28 8.62
N SER A 517 -34.74 55.17 7.98
CA SER A 517 -35.20 54.99 6.60
C SER A 517 -36.45 55.83 6.25
N ARG A 518 -36.50 56.37 5.03
CA ARG A 518 -37.77 56.58 4.30
C ARG A 518 -37.58 56.64 2.78
N ALA A 519 -38.38 55.85 2.09
CA ALA A 519 -38.54 55.79 0.64
C ALA A 519 -39.44 56.92 0.11
N SER A 520 -39.22 57.35 -1.14
CA SER A 520 -40.24 57.40 -2.23
C SER A 520 -40.02 58.48 -3.31
N ILE A 521 -40.09 58.04 -4.58
CA ILE A 521 -40.95 58.54 -5.68
C ILE A 521 -40.62 59.88 -6.41
N ALA A 522 -40.16 59.69 -7.66
CA ALA A 522 -40.61 60.26 -8.96
C ALA A 522 -40.25 61.67 -9.51
N THR A 523 -40.04 61.60 -10.84
CA THR A 523 -40.42 62.51 -11.96
C THR A 523 -39.53 63.68 -12.41
N GLU A 524 -38.97 63.48 -13.62
CA GLU A 524 -38.90 64.36 -14.81
C GLU A 524 -38.82 65.89 -14.65
N GLN A 525 -37.79 66.54 -15.21
CA GLN A 525 -37.90 67.36 -16.43
C GLN A 525 -36.58 67.99 -16.91
N THR A 526 -36.48 67.99 -18.24
CA THR A 526 -35.66 68.69 -19.23
C THR A 526 -35.04 70.04 -18.86
N THR A 527 -33.75 70.24 -19.17
CA THR A 527 -33.27 71.46 -19.86
C THR A 527 -31.98 71.20 -20.63
N GLN A 528 -31.98 71.58 -21.91
CA GLN A 528 -30.79 71.77 -22.74
C GLN A 528 -30.01 72.99 -22.22
N HIS A 529 -28.69 72.89 -22.13
CA HIS A 529 -27.82 74.02 -22.48
C HIS A 529 -26.45 73.55 -22.97
N ASP A 530 -26.07 74.17 -24.07
CA ASP A 530 -24.85 74.06 -24.84
C ASP A 530 -23.70 74.78 -24.12
N SER A 531 -22.53 74.14 -23.98
CA SER A 531 -21.22 74.81 -23.84
C SER A 531 -20.05 73.83 -23.95
N THR A 532 -19.31 74.04 -25.03
CA THR A 532 -18.02 73.49 -25.42
C THR A 532 -16.88 73.76 -24.43
N HIS A 533 -16.02 72.74 -24.30
CA HIS A 533 -14.57 72.77 -24.05
C HIS A 533 -14.03 73.49 -22.80
N GLN A 534 -13.86 72.74 -21.69
CA GLN A 534 -12.62 72.60 -20.91
C GLN A 534 -12.91 71.87 -19.60
N GLU A 535 -12.86 70.53 -19.58
CA GLU A 535 -12.66 69.72 -18.36
C GLU A 535 -12.66 68.24 -18.77
N ARG A 536 -11.47 67.66 -19.01
CA ARG A 536 -11.35 66.23 -19.36
C ARG A 536 -10.26 65.51 -18.56
N THR A 537 -9.87 66.07 -17.42
CA THR A 537 -8.85 65.49 -16.54
C THR A 537 -9.29 65.30 -15.08
N SER A 538 -10.48 65.75 -14.66
CA SER A 538 -10.97 65.52 -13.27
C SER A 538 -11.95 64.35 -13.14
N VAL A 539 -12.73 63.99 -14.18
CA VAL A 539 -13.76 62.94 -14.10
C VAL A 539 -13.18 61.52 -13.91
N VAL A 540 -11.91 61.29 -14.29
CA VAL A 540 -11.25 59.98 -14.14
C VAL A 540 -10.78 59.75 -12.69
N ALA A 541 -10.46 60.81 -11.93
CA ALA A 541 -10.06 60.70 -10.53
C ALA A 541 -11.25 60.38 -9.62
N ASP A 542 -12.40 61.01 -9.85
CA ASP A 542 -13.60 60.79 -9.04
C ASP A 542 -14.20 59.38 -9.27
N SER A 543 -14.09 58.84 -10.49
CA SER A 543 -14.48 57.45 -10.79
C SER A 543 -13.58 56.42 -10.12
N ALA A 544 -12.27 56.70 -10.01
CA ALA A 544 -11.33 55.80 -9.34
C ALA A 544 -11.57 55.78 -7.82
N ILE A 545 -11.81 56.96 -7.21
CA ILE A 545 -12.12 57.06 -5.79
C ILE A 545 -13.46 56.38 -5.47
N ALA A 546 -14.49 56.57 -6.30
CA ALA A 546 -15.77 55.87 -6.13
C ALA A 546 -15.63 54.35 -6.20
N THR A 547 -14.78 53.83 -7.10
CA THR A 547 -14.53 52.39 -7.23
C THR A 547 -13.82 51.83 -5.99
N VAL A 548 -12.82 52.55 -5.47
CA VAL A 548 -12.10 52.16 -4.23
C VAL A 548 -13.03 52.13 -3.02
N VAL A 549 -13.94 53.10 -2.89
CA VAL A 549 -14.91 53.14 -1.78
C VAL A 549 -15.90 51.97 -1.87
N VAL A 550 -16.35 51.60 -3.08
CA VAL A 550 -17.23 50.45 -3.30
C VAL A 550 -16.54 49.12 -2.96
N ASP A 551 -15.28 48.94 -3.36
CA ASP A 551 -14.51 47.74 -3.05
C ASP A 551 -14.19 47.63 -1.55
N GLN A 552 -13.91 48.75 -0.88
CA GLN A 552 -13.73 48.78 0.58
C GLN A 552 -15.03 48.42 1.31
N ALA A 553 -16.18 48.95 0.88
CA ALA A 553 -17.49 48.61 1.45
C ALA A 553 -17.82 47.12 1.26
N ARG A 554 -17.48 46.55 0.09
CA ARG A 554 -17.65 45.12 -0.20
C ARG A 554 -16.76 44.24 0.68
N THR A 555 -15.52 44.67 0.89
CA THR A 555 -14.56 43.97 1.76
C THR A 555 -15.02 43.99 3.22
N LEU A 556 -15.51 45.14 3.71
CA LEU A 556 -16.05 45.25 5.05
C LEU A 556 -17.31 44.40 5.23
N SER A 557 -18.24 44.42 4.27
CA SER A 557 -19.44 43.56 4.30
C SER A 557 -19.08 42.07 4.33
N TRP A 558 -18.07 41.66 3.56
CA TRP A 558 -17.57 40.28 3.59
C TRP A 558 -16.93 39.92 4.93
N LEU A 559 -16.09 40.80 5.50
CA LEU A 559 -15.48 40.60 6.81
C LEU A 559 -16.53 40.50 7.92
N THR A 560 -17.55 41.35 7.90
CA THR A 560 -18.66 41.30 8.85
C THR A 560 -19.41 39.96 8.75
N GLY A 561 -19.78 39.52 7.55
CA GLY A 561 -20.43 38.22 7.37
C GLY A 561 -19.56 37.04 7.80
N ARG A 562 -18.23 37.15 7.67
CA ARG A 562 -17.30 36.12 8.15
C ARG A 562 -17.21 36.10 9.67
N ILE A 563 -17.24 37.25 10.33
CA ILE A 563 -17.27 37.35 11.80
C ILE A 563 -18.56 36.73 12.34
N GLU A 564 -19.72 37.08 11.77
CA GLU A 564 -21.01 36.51 12.17
C GLU A 564 -21.05 34.98 12.00
N ALA A 565 -20.48 34.46 10.91
CA ALA A 565 -20.39 33.02 10.69
C ALA A 565 -19.48 32.32 11.71
N LEU A 566 -18.36 32.96 12.09
CA LEU A 566 -17.45 32.43 13.10
C LEU A 566 -18.06 32.47 14.51
N GLU A 567 -18.82 33.51 14.84
CA GLU A 567 -19.56 33.61 16.09
C GLU A 567 -20.63 32.52 16.19
N ALA A 568 -21.36 32.25 15.11
CA ALA A 568 -22.32 31.14 15.05
C ALA A 568 -21.65 29.76 15.20
N GLU A 569 -20.46 29.58 14.61
CA GLU A 569 -19.68 28.34 14.76
C GLU A 569 -19.18 28.15 16.20
N LEU A 570 -18.70 29.22 16.85
CA LEU A 570 -18.30 29.20 18.26
C LEU A 570 -19.46 28.86 19.18
N ALA A 571 -20.64 29.44 18.97
CA ALA A 571 -21.83 29.13 19.74
C ALA A 571 -22.21 27.65 19.64
N LYS A 572 -22.13 27.08 18.42
CA LYS A 572 -22.40 25.65 18.18
C LYS A 572 -21.37 24.74 18.85
N LEU A 573 -20.08 25.09 18.79
CA LEU A 573 -19.02 24.33 19.46
C LEU A 573 -19.16 24.38 20.98
N GLN A 574 -19.61 25.50 21.53
CA GLN A 574 -19.86 25.64 22.95
C GLN A 574 -21.03 24.75 23.40
N GLU A 575 -22.13 24.72 22.64
CA GLU A 575 -23.25 23.80 22.90
C GLU A 575 -22.80 22.33 22.87
N GLN A 576 -22.00 21.94 21.86
CA GLN A 576 -21.46 20.58 21.76
C GLN A 576 -20.58 20.21 22.96
N ARG A 577 -19.76 21.16 23.44
CA ARG A 577 -18.93 20.96 24.63
C ARG A 577 -19.78 20.75 25.88
N GLU A 578 -20.85 21.52 26.05
CA GLU A 578 -21.76 21.38 27.18
C GLU A 578 -22.50 20.03 27.15
N GLN A 579 -22.97 19.60 25.98
CA GLN A 579 -23.57 18.27 25.78
C GLN A 579 -22.58 17.15 26.13
N ALA A 580 -21.32 17.26 25.70
CA ALA A 580 -20.29 16.27 26.03
C ALA A 580 -20.01 16.21 27.54
N ILE A 581 -19.95 17.36 28.22
CA ILE A 581 -19.79 17.42 29.68
C ILE A 581 -20.97 16.76 30.39
N ALA A 582 -22.20 16.96 29.90
CA ALA A 582 -23.39 16.31 30.45
C ALA A 582 -23.33 14.78 30.28
N MET A 583 -22.91 14.28 29.11
CA MET A 583 -22.76 12.84 28.87
C MET A 583 -21.68 12.21 29.76
N VAL A 584 -20.56 12.89 30.00
CA VAL A 584 -19.50 12.40 30.90
C VAL A 584 -20.01 12.31 32.34
N LYS A 585 -20.79 13.29 32.80
CA LYS A 585 -21.42 13.24 34.13
C LYS A 585 -22.39 12.06 34.24
N GLN A 586 -23.21 11.81 33.22
CA GLN A 586 -24.12 10.66 33.21
C GLN A 586 -23.37 9.32 33.22
N SER A 587 -22.29 9.19 32.45
CA SER A 587 -21.44 7.99 32.45
C SER A 587 -20.80 7.75 33.82
N SER A 588 -20.33 8.80 34.49
CA SER A 588 -19.81 8.70 35.86
C SER A 588 -20.87 8.22 36.86
N GLN A 589 -22.12 8.66 36.72
CA GLN A 589 -23.23 8.20 37.59
C GLN A 589 -23.53 6.72 37.37
N LEU A 590 -23.65 6.29 36.11
CA LEU A 590 -23.85 4.87 35.77
C LEU A 590 -22.70 3.99 36.27
N GLN A 591 -21.46 4.47 36.20
CA GLN A 591 -20.31 3.73 36.71
C GLN A 591 -20.38 3.55 38.24
N GLN A 592 -20.83 4.57 38.98
CA GLN A 592 -21.05 4.46 40.42
C GLN A 592 -22.17 3.48 40.74
N GLU A 593 -23.25 3.48 39.96
CA GLU A 593 -24.37 2.53 40.12
C GLU A 593 -23.94 1.08 39.86
N ILE A 594 -23.14 0.83 38.81
CA ILE A 594 -22.59 -0.50 38.53
C ILE A 594 -21.73 -1.00 39.69
N GLU A 595 -20.87 -0.15 40.26
CA GLU A 595 -20.03 -0.54 41.39
C GLU A 595 -20.86 -0.78 42.67
N HIS A 596 -21.91 0.01 42.89
CA HIS A 596 -22.89 -0.23 43.96
C HIS A 596 -23.57 -1.60 43.81
N LEU A 597 -24.13 -1.89 42.63
CA LEU A 597 -24.80 -3.17 42.35
C LEU A 597 -23.85 -4.37 42.46
N LYS A 598 -22.58 -4.23 42.07
CA LYS A 598 -21.56 -5.27 42.28
C LYS A 598 -21.26 -5.51 43.77
N ALA A 599 -21.25 -4.46 44.58
CA ALA A 599 -21.06 -4.59 46.03
C ALA A 599 -22.25 -5.32 46.67
N GLU A 600 -23.47 -4.95 46.29
CA GLU A 600 -24.70 -5.60 46.75
C GLU A 600 -24.75 -7.08 46.34
N ASN A 601 -24.43 -7.40 45.09
CA ASN A 601 -24.39 -8.79 44.62
C ASN A 601 -23.37 -9.64 45.39
N ARG A 602 -22.22 -9.07 45.75
CA ARG A 602 -21.23 -9.74 46.62
C ARG A 602 -21.80 -9.99 48.02
N GLN A 603 -22.51 -9.02 48.60
CA GLN A 603 -23.17 -9.20 49.90
C GLN A 603 -24.25 -10.29 49.86
N LEU A 604 -25.09 -10.30 48.81
CA LEU A 604 -26.11 -11.33 48.63
C LEU A 604 -25.50 -12.72 48.47
N LYS A 605 -24.41 -12.87 47.71
CA LYS A 605 -23.69 -14.14 47.59
C LYS A 605 -23.12 -14.61 48.93
N GLN A 606 -22.57 -13.69 49.73
CA GLN A 606 -22.08 -14.02 51.08
C GLN A 606 -23.24 -14.41 52.02
N ALA A 607 -24.37 -13.73 51.94
CA ALA A 607 -25.57 -14.06 52.72
C ALA A 607 -26.12 -15.44 52.34
N ALA A 608 -26.20 -15.75 51.05
CA ALA A 608 -26.60 -17.07 50.55
C ALA A 608 -25.65 -18.18 51.02
N ALA A 609 -24.33 -17.95 50.96
CA ALA A 609 -23.34 -18.90 51.46
C ALA A 609 -23.47 -19.14 52.97
N ARG A 610 -23.73 -18.08 53.76
CA ARG A 610 -24.00 -18.20 55.20
C ARG A 610 -25.28 -18.97 55.49
N PHE A 611 -26.33 -18.74 54.70
CA PHE A 611 -27.59 -19.46 54.83
C PHE A 611 -27.41 -20.95 54.55
N GLU A 612 -26.71 -21.32 53.48
CA GLU A 612 -26.41 -22.73 53.18
C GLU A 612 -25.51 -23.37 54.25
N ALA A 613 -24.51 -22.64 54.77
CA ALA A 613 -23.69 -23.14 55.87
C ALA A 613 -24.52 -23.36 57.16
N ALA A 614 -25.43 -22.45 57.48
CA ALA A 614 -26.33 -22.59 58.63
C ALA A 614 -27.31 -23.77 58.43
N LYS A 615 -27.83 -23.95 57.22
CA LYS A 615 -28.69 -25.07 56.84
C LYS A 615 -27.95 -26.41 56.99
N ALA A 616 -26.70 -26.49 56.52
CA ALA A 616 -25.86 -27.68 56.69
C ALA A 616 -25.60 -28.01 58.17
N ALA A 617 -25.36 -26.99 59.00
CA ALA A 617 -25.18 -27.17 60.44
C ALA A 617 -26.45 -27.64 61.16
N LEU A 618 -27.63 -27.18 60.72
CA LEU A 618 -28.93 -27.57 61.28
C LEU A 618 -29.36 -28.98 60.89
N LEU A 619 -28.96 -29.46 59.70
CA LEU A 619 -29.35 -30.76 59.17
C LEU A 619 -28.43 -31.92 59.62
N GLY A 620 -27.35 -31.64 60.37
CA GLY A 620 -26.61 -32.67 61.10
C GLY A 620 -25.89 -33.69 60.22
N GLU A 621 -25.37 -33.30 59.05
CA GLU A 621 -24.49 -34.16 58.24
C GLU A 621 -23.06 -34.13 58.79
N SER A 622 -22.84 -34.86 59.88
CA SER A 622 -21.51 -35.28 60.31
C SER A 622 -21.13 -36.57 59.58
N ASN A 623 -20.19 -36.51 58.63
CA ASN A 623 -19.22 -37.60 58.42
C ASN A 623 -17.96 -37.20 57.62
N SER A 624 -16.84 -37.33 58.35
CA SER A 624 -15.54 -37.89 57.93
C SER A 624 -14.39 -36.96 57.52
N THR A 625 -13.32 -37.14 58.32
CA THR A 625 -12.02 -36.49 58.53
C THR A 625 -10.98 -36.70 57.40
N PRO A 626 -9.81 -36.00 57.44
CA PRO A 626 -8.86 -35.79 56.34
C PRO A 626 -7.68 -36.78 56.35
N ALA A 627 -6.91 -36.85 55.25
CA ALA A 627 -5.43 -36.71 55.23
C ALA A 627 -4.77 -37.03 53.86
N THR A 628 -3.67 -36.30 53.61
CA THR A 628 -2.41 -36.72 52.94
C THR A 628 -2.20 -36.42 51.44
N ILE A 629 -1.15 -35.60 51.19
CA ILE A 629 -0.43 -35.39 49.92
C ILE A 629 0.63 -36.50 49.77
N PRO A 630 0.87 -37.08 48.57
CA PRO A 630 2.16 -36.82 47.89
C PRO A 630 2.14 -36.82 46.33
N THR A 631 3.00 -35.95 45.78
CA THR A 631 4.01 -36.14 44.72
C THR A 631 3.69 -36.85 43.37
N GLN A 632 3.89 -36.05 42.29
CA GLN A 632 4.30 -36.32 40.89
C GLN A 632 4.43 -37.77 40.36
N ALA A 633 3.75 -38.10 39.24
CA ALA A 633 4.29 -38.17 37.86
C ALA A 633 3.45 -39.05 36.89
N ARG A 634 3.31 -38.56 35.64
CA ARG A 634 3.14 -39.29 34.36
C ARG A 634 1.86 -40.12 34.03
N SER A 635 1.02 -39.46 33.21
CA SER A 635 0.48 -39.85 31.88
C SER A 635 -0.51 -41.02 31.65
N ALA A 636 -1.56 -40.63 30.89
CA ALA A 636 -2.41 -41.38 29.94
C ALA A 636 -3.74 -41.99 30.44
N GLY A 637 -4.83 -41.60 29.76
CA GLY A 637 -5.89 -42.54 29.36
C GLY A 637 -7.30 -42.34 29.94
N SER A 638 -8.18 -41.83 29.07
CA SER A 638 -9.58 -42.27 28.87
C SER A 638 -10.72 -41.68 29.73
N ALA A 639 -11.71 -41.17 29.00
CA ALA A 639 -13.07 -40.77 29.38
C ALA A 639 -13.86 -41.95 30.03
N PRO A 640 -15.04 -41.77 30.68
CA PRO A 640 -16.27 -41.30 30.00
C PRO A 640 -17.32 -40.54 30.87
N SER A 641 -18.26 -39.91 30.15
CA SER A 641 -19.70 -39.72 30.42
C SER A 641 -20.20 -39.31 31.82
N ALA A 642 -20.92 -38.18 31.86
CA ALA A 642 -21.88 -37.86 32.91
C ALA A 642 -23.28 -37.57 32.32
N PRO A 643 -24.37 -37.79 33.09
CA PRO A 643 -25.71 -38.02 32.57
C PRO A 643 -26.67 -36.83 32.74
N THR A 644 -27.73 -36.93 31.95
CA THR A 644 -29.03 -36.26 32.02
C THR A 644 -29.72 -36.43 33.38
N VAL A 645 -30.29 -35.34 33.95
CA VAL A 645 -31.58 -35.37 34.69
C VAL A 645 -32.32 -34.04 34.51
N HIS A 646 -33.61 -34.21 34.23
CA HIS A 646 -34.73 -33.27 34.16
C HIS A 646 -34.73 -32.08 35.13
N ASP A 647 -35.34 -30.97 34.67
CA ASP A 647 -36.48 -30.43 35.43
C ASP A 647 -37.61 -29.99 34.49
N GLN A 648 -38.82 -30.31 34.91
CA GLN A 648 -40.08 -30.08 34.23
C GLN A 648 -40.65 -28.72 34.67
N ASN A 649 -41.21 -27.95 33.75
CA ASN A 649 -42.44 -27.24 34.08
C ASN A 649 -43.30 -27.05 32.84
N GLN A 650 -44.42 -27.75 32.85
CA GLN A 650 -45.53 -27.60 31.90
C GLN A 650 -46.41 -26.44 32.35
N VAL A 651 -46.85 -25.61 31.40
CA VAL A 651 -48.23 -25.11 31.39
C VAL A 651 -48.76 -25.27 29.97
N GLN A 652 -49.95 -25.86 29.91
CA GLN A 652 -50.71 -26.25 28.72
C GLN A 652 -51.21 -25.05 27.92
N GLU A 653 -51.34 -25.22 26.60
CA GLU A 653 -52.58 -24.84 25.92
C GLU A 653 -52.80 -25.71 24.66
N GLN A 654 -54.02 -26.21 24.55
CA GLN A 654 -54.53 -27.12 23.54
C GLN A 654 -54.86 -26.37 22.24
N THR A 655 -54.63 -26.96 21.06
CA THR A 655 -55.74 -27.32 20.16
C THR A 655 -55.32 -28.21 18.96
N GLN A 656 -55.99 -29.36 18.89
CA GLN A 656 -56.56 -30.05 17.73
C GLN A 656 -55.73 -30.38 16.48
N GLN A 657 -55.62 -31.70 16.29
CA GLN A 657 -55.29 -32.41 15.05
C GLN A 657 -56.46 -32.40 14.06
N GLN A 658 -56.16 -32.41 12.76
CA GLN A 658 -56.98 -33.11 11.77
C GLN A 658 -56.15 -33.69 10.61
N GLN A 659 -55.94 -35.01 10.72
CA GLN A 659 -55.93 -36.11 9.73
C GLN A 659 -55.57 -35.90 8.23
N VAL A 660 -54.46 -36.58 7.83
CA VAL A 660 -54.18 -37.55 6.71
C VAL A 660 -54.99 -37.50 5.38
N PRO A 661 -54.46 -37.96 4.19
CA PRO A 661 -53.62 -39.17 4.02
C PRO A 661 -52.53 -39.24 2.91
N HIS A 662 -51.60 -40.18 3.16
CA HIS A 662 -50.86 -41.11 2.27
C HIS A 662 -50.58 -40.76 0.79
N THR A 663 -49.35 -41.07 0.31
CA THR A 663 -49.11 -42.04 -0.80
C THR A 663 -47.61 -42.41 -0.90
N ILE A 664 -47.31 -43.69 -0.57
CA ILE A 664 -46.44 -44.69 -1.24
C ILE A 664 -44.92 -44.42 -1.41
N ASN A 665 -44.15 -45.22 -0.66
CA ASN A 665 -42.77 -45.66 -0.89
C ASN A 665 -42.69 -46.57 -2.14
N PRO A 666 -41.57 -46.64 -2.87
CA PRO A 666 -40.62 -47.68 -2.49
C PRO A 666 -39.13 -47.30 -2.70
N GLY A 667 -38.27 -47.80 -1.81
CA GLY A 667 -36.85 -48.01 -2.13
C GLY A 667 -36.70 -49.03 -3.27
N PRO A 668 -35.48 -49.30 -3.78
CA PRO A 668 -34.54 -50.06 -2.95
C PRO A 668 -33.03 -49.91 -3.29
N THR A 669 -32.23 -50.64 -2.50
CA THR A 669 -31.02 -51.38 -2.90
C THR A 669 -29.65 -50.73 -2.68
N GLN A 670 -29.01 -51.18 -1.59
CA GLN A 670 -27.56 -51.32 -1.47
C GLN A 670 -27.01 -52.23 -2.57
N ILE A 671 -26.01 -51.76 -3.32
CA ILE A 671 -25.16 -52.61 -4.15
C ILE A 671 -23.70 -52.34 -3.77
N SER A 672 -23.08 -53.35 -3.17
CA SER A 672 -21.64 -53.57 -3.19
C SER A 672 -21.15 -53.65 -4.63
N GLY A 673 -20.18 -52.81 -5.01
CA GLY A 673 -19.50 -52.88 -6.29
C GLY A 673 -18.08 -52.35 -6.16
N GLY A 674 -17.14 -53.26 -5.91
CA GLY A 674 -15.71 -52.98 -6.03
C GLY A 674 -15.38 -52.63 -7.47
N ALA A 675 -14.94 -51.39 -7.70
CA ALA A 675 -14.38 -50.98 -8.98
C ALA A 675 -12.95 -51.50 -9.10
N THR A 676 -12.77 -52.57 -9.89
CA THR A 676 -11.46 -52.97 -10.40
C THR A 676 -10.81 -51.81 -11.18
N PRO A 677 -9.52 -51.53 -10.98
CA PRO A 677 -8.80 -50.54 -11.78
C PRO A 677 -8.81 -50.98 -13.25
N LYS A 678 -9.25 -50.08 -14.15
CA LYS A 678 -9.07 -50.27 -15.59
C LYS A 678 -7.58 -50.49 -15.89
N PRO A 679 -7.21 -51.45 -16.76
CA PRO A 679 -5.82 -51.72 -17.06
C PRO A 679 -5.16 -50.48 -17.64
N ALA A 680 -4.05 -50.06 -17.04
CA ALA A 680 -3.20 -49.01 -17.56
C ALA A 680 -2.69 -49.45 -18.93
N ARG A 681 -3.24 -48.87 -20.01
CA ARG A 681 -2.69 -49.01 -21.36
C ARG A 681 -1.27 -48.46 -21.34
N SER A 682 -0.29 -49.34 -21.45
CA SER A 682 1.14 -49.04 -21.41
C SER A 682 1.55 -48.22 -22.64
N GLY A 683 1.56 -46.90 -22.50
CA GLY A 683 2.22 -45.97 -23.40
C GLY A 683 2.55 -44.71 -22.62
N GLY A 684 3.77 -44.20 -22.73
CA GLY A 684 4.18 -43.01 -22.01
C GLY A 684 3.27 -41.82 -22.35
N ALA A 685 3.18 -40.83 -21.45
CA ALA A 685 2.39 -39.61 -21.71
C ALA A 685 2.78 -38.92 -23.04
N LEU A 686 4.03 -39.10 -23.46
CA LEU A 686 4.56 -38.58 -24.73
C LEU A 686 4.05 -39.38 -25.95
N ASP A 687 4.01 -40.71 -25.88
CA ASP A 687 3.44 -41.56 -26.94
C ASP A 687 1.93 -41.33 -27.09
N ARG A 688 1.26 -41.06 -25.97
CA ARG A 688 -0.15 -40.68 -25.97
C ARG A 688 -0.35 -39.32 -26.64
N ALA A 689 0.50 -38.33 -26.36
CA ALA A 689 0.47 -37.03 -27.03
C ALA A 689 0.73 -37.15 -28.55
N GLN A 690 1.68 -38.00 -28.97
CA GLN A 690 1.95 -38.27 -30.38
C GLN A 690 0.73 -38.85 -31.12
N ARG A 691 0.05 -39.81 -30.50
CA ARG A 691 -1.17 -40.40 -31.08
C ARG A 691 -2.32 -39.41 -31.18
N ILE A 692 -2.52 -38.59 -30.14
CA ILE A 692 -3.51 -37.52 -30.16
C ILE A 692 -3.20 -36.50 -31.26
N PHE A 693 -1.93 -36.12 -31.42
CA PHE A 693 -1.50 -35.24 -32.50
C PHE A 693 -1.85 -35.81 -33.88
N ALA A 694 -1.50 -37.07 -34.15
CA ALA A 694 -1.83 -37.73 -35.41
C ALA A 694 -3.35 -37.76 -35.66
N ALA A 695 -4.14 -38.09 -34.64
CA ALA A 695 -5.60 -38.10 -34.74
C ALA A 695 -6.20 -36.71 -35.00
N ILE A 696 -5.65 -35.64 -34.40
CA ILE A 696 -6.08 -34.26 -34.67
C ILE A 696 -5.71 -33.83 -36.10
N CYS A 697 -4.53 -34.24 -36.59
CA CYS A 697 -4.16 -33.97 -37.98
C CYS A 697 -5.14 -34.61 -38.96
N GLU A 698 -5.49 -35.89 -38.74
CA GLU A 698 -6.48 -36.60 -39.52
C GLU A 698 -7.88 -35.95 -39.43
N TRP A 699 -8.32 -35.59 -38.21
CA TRP A 699 -9.58 -34.89 -38.01
C TRP A 699 -9.64 -33.60 -38.84
N ASN A 700 -8.58 -32.79 -38.82
CA ASN A 700 -8.54 -31.53 -39.54
C ASN A 700 -8.56 -31.70 -41.06
N GLN A 701 -8.03 -32.82 -41.57
CA GLN A 701 -8.13 -33.16 -42.99
C GLN A 701 -9.56 -33.55 -43.37
N GLN A 702 -10.24 -34.33 -42.52
CA GLN A 702 -11.63 -34.77 -42.75
C GLN A 702 -12.65 -33.66 -42.51
N HIS A 703 -12.32 -32.67 -41.67
CA HIS A 703 -13.23 -31.58 -41.28
C HIS A 703 -12.60 -30.19 -41.53
N PRO A 704 -12.42 -29.76 -42.80
CA PRO A 704 -11.81 -28.46 -43.11
C PRO A 704 -12.56 -27.26 -42.52
N GLN A 705 -13.85 -27.42 -42.21
CA GLN A 705 -14.70 -26.38 -41.61
C GLN A 705 -14.68 -26.39 -40.08
N ASP A 706 -14.13 -27.43 -39.44
CA ASP A 706 -14.05 -27.54 -37.98
C ASP A 706 -12.68 -28.05 -37.50
N THR A 707 -11.64 -27.29 -37.86
CA THR A 707 -10.25 -27.62 -37.54
C THR A 707 -9.85 -27.22 -36.12
N TRP A 708 -8.92 -27.96 -35.53
CA TRP A 708 -8.39 -27.72 -34.18
C TRP A 708 -6.90 -27.42 -34.21
N ALA A 709 -6.47 -26.36 -33.50
CA ALA A 709 -5.08 -26.03 -33.33
C ALA A 709 -4.47 -26.84 -32.18
N ILE A 710 -3.37 -27.57 -32.44
CA ILE A 710 -2.63 -28.26 -31.37
C ILE A 710 -1.97 -27.24 -30.45
N THR A 711 -2.37 -27.24 -29.18
CA THR A 711 -1.80 -26.38 -28.12
C THR A 711 -1.57 -27.17 -26.85
N VAL A 712 -0.72 -26.66 -25.95
CA VAL A 712 -0.51 -27.27 -24.62
C VAL A 712 -1.83 -27.39 -23.86
N GLY A 713 -2.69 -26.36 -23.93
CA GLY A 713 -4.00 -26.36 -23.27
C GLY A 713 -4.94 -27.42 -23.84
N LEU A 714 -4.96 -27.63 -25.15
CA LEU A 714 -5.76 -28.69 -25.76
C LEU A 714 -5.32 -30.08 -25.27
N LEU A 715 -4.01 -30.37 -25.29
CA LEU A 715 -3.48 -31.65 -24.81
C LEU A 715 -3.72 -31.87 -23.31
N GLU A 716 -3.58 -30.83 -22.50
CA GLU A 716 -3.75 -30.87 -21.04
C GLU A 716 -5.23 -30.95 -20.64
N GLU A 717 -6.03 -29.96 -21.00
CA GLU A 717 -7.40 -29.77 -20.51
C GLU A 717 -8.40 -30.69 -21.23
N THR A 718 -8.21 -30.92 -22.54
CA THR A 718 -9.15 -31.71 -23.34
C THR A 718 -8.82 -33.20 -23.27
N PHE A 719 -7.54 -33.54 -23.38
CA PHE A 719 -7.10 -34.94 -23.43
C PHE A 719 -6.40 -35.44 -22.17
N GLY A 720 -6.20 -34.62 -21.14
CA GLY A 720 -5.63 -35.07 -19.86
C GLY A 720 -4.19 -35.57 -19.97
N ILE A 721 -3.38 -34.96 -20.84
CA ILE A 721 -1.92 -35.18 -20.87
C ILE A 721 -1.28 -34.34 -19.77
N ASN A 722 -0.38 -34.94 -18.99
CA ASN A 722 0.36 -34.21 -17.96
C ASN A 722 1.04 -32.97 -18.56
N ARG A 723 0.90 -31.81 -17.91
CA ARG A 723 1.40 -30.52 -18.41
C ARG A 723 2.87 -30.53 -18.80
N LYS A 724 3.73 -31.23 -18.05
CA LYS A 724 5.16 -31.33 -18.35
C LYS A 724 5.38 -32.08 -19.67
N ALA A 725 4.71 -33.21 -19.85
CA ALA A 725 4.75 -34.00 -21.09
C ALA A 725 4.13 -33.25 -22.27
N ALA A 726 3.03 -32.52 -22.08
CA ALA A 726 2.40 -31.70 -23.14
C ALA A 726 3.34 -30.57 -23.61
N LYS A 727 3.98 -29.85 -22.68
CA LYS A 727 4.99 -28.82 -23.01
C LYS A 727 6.19 -29.42 -23.72
N GLU A 728 6.69 -30.56 -23.23
CA GLU A 728 7.83 -31.25 -23.84
C GLU A 728 7.50 -31.72 -25.26
N PHE A 729 6.31 -32.29 -25.46
CA PHE A 729 5.82 -32.73 -26.76
C PHE A 729 5.73 -31.56 -27.75
N VAL A 730 5.06 -30.47 -27.37
CA VAL A 730 4.90 -29.28 -28.24
C VAL A 730 6.26 -28.70 -28.59
N ARG A 731 7.18 -28.58 -27.62
CA ARG A 731 8.54 -28.10 -27.88
C ARG A 731 9.31 -29.01 -28.85
N LYS A 732 9.19 -30.33 -28.72
CA LYS A 732 9.91 -31.30 -29.56
C LYS A 732 9.37 -31.35 -31.00
N HIS A 733 8.07 -31.10 -31.19
CA HIS A 733 7.40 -31.18 -32.49
C HIS A 733 6.93 -29.82 -33.01
N GLN A 734 7.54 -28.73 -32.54
CA GLN A 734 7.11 -27.36 -32.84
C GLN A 734 7.01 -27.10 -34.34
N ASN A 735 8.02 -27.51 -35.12
CA ASN A 735 8.04 -27.33 -36.56
C ASN A 735 6.88 -28.04 -37.28
N LEU A 736 6.55 -29.27 -36.88
CA LEU A 736 5.43 -30.04 -37.46
C LEU A 736 4.08 -29.44 -37.08
N ILE A 737 3.98 -28.92 -35.85
CA ILE A 737 2.78 -28.23 -35.37
C ILE A 737 2.59 -26.93 -36.15
N ASP A 738 3.64 -26.16 -36.36
CA ASP A 738 3.59 -24.88 -37.09
C ASP A 738 3.28 -25.10 -38.57
N GLU A 739 3.85 -26.14 -39.21
CA GLU A 739 3.51 -26.52 -40.58
C GLU A 739 2.03 -26.91 -40.72
N HIS A 740 1.52 -27.74 -39.80
CA HIS A 740 0.10 -28.11 -39.79
C HIS A 740 -0.82 -26.92 -39.50
N HIS A 741 -0.41 -26.03 -38.59
CA HIS A 741 -1.14 -24.79 -38.29
C HIS A 741 -1.22 -23.88 -39.52
N ALA A 742 -0.14 -23.76 -40.29
CA ALA A 742 -0.14 -23.02 -41.55
C ALA A 742 -1.08 -23.65 -42.58
N GLN A 743 -1.11 -24.99 -42.69
CA GLN A 743 -1.99 -25.71 -43.62
C GLN A 743 -3.49 -25.49 -43.33
N ILE A 744 -3.87 -25.40 -42.05
CA ILE A 744 -5.28 -25.20 -41.65
C ILE A 744 -5.65 -23.72 -41.39
N GLY A 745 -4.73 -22.79 -41.65
CA GLY A 745 -4.97 -21.34 -41.51
C GLY A 745 -5.12 -20.83 -40.07
N VAL A 746 -4.29 -21.31 -39.13
CA VAL A 746 -4.32 -20.83 -37.74
C VAL A 746 -3.57 -19.50 -37.59
N ASP A 747 -4.31 -18.38 -37.56
CA ASP A 747 -3.70 -17.05 -37.29
C ASP A 747 -3.43 -16.81 -35.79
N ASN A 748 -4.23 -17.42 -34.92
CA ASN A 748 -4.09 -17.29 -33.47
C ASN A 748 -4.45 -18.60 -32.76
N GLN A 749 -3.43 -19.33 -32.31
CA GLN A 749 -3.56 -20.63 -31.65
C GLN A 749 -4.53 -20.64 -30.45
N ARG A 750 -4.58 -19.56 -29.65
CA ARG A 750 -5.50 -19.48 -28.50
C ARG A 750 -6.93 -19.11 -28.91
N GLY A 751 -7.08 -18.37 -30.00
CA GLY A 751 -8.39 -17.99 -30.54
C GLY A 751 -9.06 -19.13 -31.31
N HIS A 752 -8.27 -19.93 -32.03
CA HIS A 752 -8.75 -20.97 -32.96
C HIS A 752 -9.64 -22.02 -32.31
N ASN A 753 -9.33 -22.40 -31.07
CA ASN A 753 -10.08 -23.43 -30.34
C ASN A 753 -11.21 -22.84 -29.46
N ARG A 754 -11.35 -21.51 -29.40
CA ARG A 754 -12.25 -20.87 -28.42
C ARG A 754 -13.72 -21.05 -28.84
N GLY A 755 -14.52 -21.59 -27.92
CA GLY A 755 -15.96 -21.75 -28.12
C GLY A 755 -16.36 -22.99 -28.94
N LYS A 756 -15.39 -23.83 -29.32
CA LYS A 756 -15.65 -25.12 -29.98
C LYS A 756 -15.99 -26.19 -28.95
N ASP A 757 -16.94 -27.06 -29.28
CA ASP A 757 -17.26 -28.23 -28.46
C ASP A 757 -16.34 -29.41 -28.81
N ALA A 758 -15.54 -29.83 -27.84
CA ALA A 758 -14.55 -30.90 -28.02
C ALA A 758 -15.17 -32.31 -27.98
N VAL A 759 -16.48 -32.49 -27.77
CA VAL A 759 -17.11 -33.81 -27.64
C VAL A 759 -16.89 -34.67 -28.88
N ALA A 760 -17.12 -34.13 -30.08
CA ALA A 760 -16.96 -34.88 -31.33
C ALA A 760 -15.49 -35.25 -31.60
N LEU A 761 -14.57 -34.30 -31.38
CA LEU A 761 -13.13 -34.54 -31.49
C LEU A 761 -12.67 -35.62 -30.50
N LYS A 762 -13.14 -35.60 -29.25
CA LYS A 762 -12.78 -36.61 -28.24
C LYS A 762 -13.24 -38.01 -28.67
N ALA A 763 -14.45 -38.13 -29.19
CA ALA A 763 -14.97 -39.41 -29.68
C ALA A 763 -14.12 -39.93 -30.85
N PHE A 764 -13.76 -39.07 -31.80
CA PHE A 764 -12.89 -39.42 -32.92
C PHE A 764 -11.51 -39.89 -32.46
N VAL A 765 -10.85 -39.14 -31.58
CA VAL A 765 -9.52 -39.50 -31.05
C VAL A 765 -9.58 -40.81 -30.26
N GLN A 766 -10.69 -41.11 -29.57
CA GLN A 766 -10.86 -42.40 -28.89
C GLN A 766 -10.99 -43.58 -29.87
N GLN A 767 -11.70 -43.39 -30.98
CA GLN A 767 -11.83 -44.40 -32.04
C GLN A 767 -10.54 -44.58 -32.84
N PHE A 768 -9.77 -43.51 -33.04
CA PHE A 768 -8.44 -43.56 -33.65
C PHE A 768 -7.42 -44.35 -32.80
N ASN A 769 -7.73 -44.55 -31.50
CA ASN A 769 -6.91 -45.31 -30.54
C ASN A 769 -7.40 -46.75 -30.30
N ALA A 770 -8.45 -47.18 -31.01
CA ALA A 770 -8.92 -48.58 -31.04
C ALA A 770 -8.31 -49.27 -32.26
#